data_AF-A0A8B8B567-F1
#
_entry.id   AF-A0A8B8B567-F1
#
_cell.length_a   1.000
_cell.length_b   1.000
_cell.length_c   1.000
_cell.angle_alpha   90.00
_cell.angle_beta   90.00
_cell.angle_gamma   90.00
#
_symmetry.space_group_name_H-M   'P 1'
#
loop_
_entity.id
_entity.type
_entity.pdbx_description
1 polymer ?
#
loop_
_entity_poly.entity_id
_entity_poly.type
_entity_poly.pdbx_seq_one_letter_code
_entity_poly.pdbx_strand_id
1 'polypeptide(L)'
;MKHLQGNRETFKNEKRSIVRIWNEDTICLARAIVVARCHAQKPADKDSPEYAIWEKKWERIRRSEILSKKQKNEALELMKSADCNPHTTFGAGPNEWVKLQKVLEPQYRLKVFEFKRGAPRLELIPIYKGTGNGTCLNILLDDGHYDTILSMPGVLGHSYYCDYCDVGYSHIEEHRTTCPHRCSFCLANTPCAPDGTCVQCSICKGFFKSMDCYQRHLRPYSERSRVTVCDLMGRCDRCNEWMSKKLLYKHKCGGQKHCRICKRLVDEDHKCYVQVVPKHADDVKDRRKPLQMYIYFDFECTQENSIHVPNLCVAHRVCTHCHHLPVDQPCKRCGESFGPRRHIFQGPTTLKDFMDWLLATTPHAQGHASAMVNKDAIVIAHNFKGYDGQFIRNYLVHTACITPTVIMNGTKILSMQALDLKFIDSFNYLPFALAKMPSAFGLKELKKGYFPHFFNTEANQNYVGPYPAASFYGPDDMTSSARAVFYAWYEEQQGKTFDFQKEFLAYCISDVDILQRCCAQFAQTIHALVKVYPFREAITFASTANLAYRRRFMPPDSIAIIPNLGYHPARQFSLKASRWLSWLGRDLPIQHAWNGGEVKFGNFTVDGYDESTRTVYEFYGCYWHGCPICFPDLATETHPHRTQFTYNSLYELTLTRELALKEQGFQLVTLWEHEFDKQFQKSEPFQDFVRELEFQPPLNPREALYGGRTNATRLYCVEGDMRYVDVCSLYPYVLKHRPFPLGHPEIITEDFQDVRSYFGMVLCRVLPPEDCIIPCCLIAPEESCSFLYVAPVPKSVPWIPTTDVIILMHSDGLRVLGSRAN
;
A
#
# COMPACT_ATOMS: atom_id res chain seq x y z
N MET A 1 -19.46 -10.34 -0.01
CA MET A 1 -19.39 -10.31 1.46
C MET A 1 -17.94 -10.05 1.86
N LYS A 2 -17.65 -8.91 2.50
CA LYS A 2 -16.27 -8.48 2.85
C LYS A 2 -15.87 -8.81 4.30
N HIS A 3 -16.81 -9.28 5.12
CA HIS A 3 -16.67 -9.48 6.56
C HIS A 3 -16.44 -10.95 6.99
N LEU A 4 -16.45 -11.91 6.05
CA LEU A 4 -16.35 -13.36 6.35
C LEU A 4 -14.92 -13.93 6.23
N GLN A 5 -13.88 -13.09 6.26
CA GLN A 5 -12.51 -13.48 5.88
C GLN A 5 -11.47 -13.32 7.01
N GLY A 6 -11.89 -13.37 8.27
CA GLY A 6 -10.98 -13.28 9.43
C GLY A 6 -10.73 -14.61 10.15
N ASN A 7 -11.74 -15.50 10.22
CA ASN A 7 -11.66 -16.75 10.98
C ASN A 7 -11.63 -17.97 10.04
N ARG A 8 -10.59 -18.82 10.16
CA ARG A 8 -10.38 -20.02 9.32
C ARG A 8 -11.51 -21.04 9.46
N GLU A 9 -12.01 -21.27 10.67
CA GLU A 9 -13.10 -22.21 10.91
C GLU A 9 -14.42 -21.72 10.33
N THR A 10 -14.74 -20.43 10.52
CA THR A 10 -15.93 -19.83 9.88
C THR A 10 -15.85 -19.92 8.36
N PHE A 11 -14.68 -19.62 7.78
CA PHE A 11 -14.45 -19.72 6.34
C PHE A 11 -14.66 -21.15 5.81
N LYS A 12 -14.11 -22.15 6.51
CA LYS A 12 -14.26 -23.57 6.14
C LYS A 12 -15.72 -24.04 6.25
N ASN A 13 -16.46 -23.59 7.27
CA ASN A 13 -17.83 -24.03 7.52
C ASN A 13 -18.87 -23.36 6.60
N GLU A 14 -18.68 -22.11 6.21
CA GLU A 14 -19.65 -21.39 5.37
C GLU A 14 -19.48 -21.65 3.86
N LYS A 15 -18.27 -22.05 3.43
CA LYS A 15 -17.97 -22.27 2.01
C LYS A 15 -18.44 -23.64 1.55
N ARG A 16 -19.53 -23.68 0.79
CA ARG A 16 -20.04 -24.90 0.10
C ARG A 16 -19.02 -25.57 -0.83
N SER A 17 -17.95 -24.86 -1.21
CA SER A 17 -16.87 -25.38 -2.04
C SER A 17 -15.83 -26.19 -1.27
N ILE A 18 -15.90 -26.24 0.06
CA ILE A 18 -15.05 -27.06 0.93
C ILE A 18 -15.92 -28.17 1.52
N VAL A 19 -15.41 -29.40 1.52
CA VAL A 19 -15.99 -30.53 2.27
C VAL A 19 -15.06 -30.84 3.43
N ARG A 20 -15.59 -30.67 4.64
CA ARG A 20 -14.88 -31.02 5.87
C ARG A 20 -14.75 -32.54 5.98
N ILE A 21 -13.53 -33.01 6.16
CA ILE A 21 -13.24 -34.41 6.41
C ILE A 21 -13.26 -34.61 7.92
N TRP A 22 -14.09 -35.56 8.37
CA TRP A 22 -14.15 -35.95 9.77
C TRP A 22 -13.51 -37.32 9.93
N ASN A 23 -12.58 -37.44 10.88
CA ASN A 23 -11.84 -38.67 11.14
C ASN A 23 -11.37 -38.73 12.60
N GLU A 24 -11.34 -39.95 13.14
CA GLU A 24 -10.69 -40.31 14.41
C GLU A 24 -9.35 -41.04 14.16
N ASP A 25 -9.02 -41.30 12.89
CA ASP A 25 -7.79 -41.93 12.44
C ASP A 25 -6.82 -40.91 11.81
N THR A 26 -5.59 -41.32 11.53
CA THR A 26 -4.50 -40.47 11.00
C THR A 26 -4.50 -40.33 9.47
N ILE A 27 -5.56 -40.77 8.79
CA ILE A 27 -5.60 -40.91 7.31
C ILE A 27 -6.43 -39.82 6.60
N CYS A 28 -6.56 -38.63 7.19
CA CYS A 28 -7.36 -37.53 6.67
C CYS A 28 -6.97 -37.12 5.22
N LEU A 29 -5.68 -37.13 4.86
CA LEU A 29 -5.24 -36.87 3.49
C LEU A 29 -5.86 -37.85 2.48
N ALA A 30 -5.76 -39.16 2.75
CA ALA A 30 -6.27 -40.18 1.85
C ALA A 30 -7.80 -40.11 1.73
N ARG A 31 -8.50 -39.82 2.84
CA ARG A 31 -9.95 -39.55 2.84
C ARG A 31 -10.30 -38.34 1.98
N ALA A 32 -9.56 -37.23 2.12
CA ALA A 32 -9.77 -36.03 1.33
C ALA A 32 -9.57 -36.27 -0.18
N ILE A 33 -8.56 -37.07 -0.54
CA ILE A 33 -8.32 -37.48 -1.94
C ILE A 33 -9.45 -38.35 -2.46
N VAL A 34 -9.96 -39.32 -1.69
CA VAL A 34 -11.10 -40.17 -2.10
C VAL A 34 -12.34 -39.33 -2.38
N VAL A 35 -12.64 -38.34 -1.52
CA VAL A 35 -13.75 -37.39 -1.75
C VAL A 35 -13.50 -36.58 -3.03
N ALA A 36 -12.30 -36.03 -3.21
CA ALA A 36 -11.93 -35.26 -4.40
C ALA A 36 -12.09 -36.09 -5.70
N ARG A 37 -11.60 -37.34 -5.68
CA ARG A 37 -11.71 -38.30 -6.80
C ARG A 37 -13.15 -38.61 -7.13
N CYS A 38 -13.98 -38.89 -6.12
CA CYS A 38 -15.40 -39.15 -6.32
C CYS A 38 -16.07 -37.92 -6.96
N HIS A 39 -15.76 -36.71 -6.52
CA HIS A 39 -16.30 -35.48 -7.12
C HIS A 39 -15.86 -35.29 -8.59
N ALA A 40 -14.58 -35.56 -8.89
CA ALA A 40 -14.03 -35.42 -10.24
C ALA A 40 -14.66 -36.40 -11.27
N GLN A 41 -15.19 -37.53 -10.80
CA GLN A 41 -15.87 -38.55 -11.61
C GLN A 41 -17.34 -38.23 -11.89
N LYS A 42 -17.81 -37.01 -11.57
CA LYS A 42 -19.20 -36.61 -11.77
C LYS A 42 -19.58 -36.64 -13.27
N PRO A 43 -20.61 -37.40 -13.67
CA PRO A 43 -21.10 -37.40 -15.06
C PRO A 43 -21.62 -36.01 -15.49
N ALA A 44 -21.43 -35.68 -16.76
CA ALA A 44 -21.84 -34.39 -17.33
C ALA A 44 -23.37 -34.29 -17.51
N ASP A 45 -23.99 -35.39 -17.94
CA ASP A 45 -25.44 -35.52 -18.05
C ASP A 45 -26.04 -35.88 -16.69
N LYS A 46 -27.02 -35.09 -16.24
CA LYS A 46 -27.68 -35.29 -14.94
C LYS A 46 -28.78 -36.33 -15.00
N ASP A 47 -29.33 -36.59 -16.18
CA ASP A 47 -30.48 -37.46 -16.37
C ASP A 47 -30.05 -38.90 -16.70
N SER A 48 -28.73 -39.16 -16.71
CA SER A 48 -28.17 -40.47 -17.05
C SER A 48 -28.21 -41.46 -15.86
N PRO A 49 -28.35 -42.78 -16.12
CA PRO A 49 -28.27 -43.81 -15.09
C PRO A 49 -26.96 -43.77 -14.28
N GLU A 50 -25.85 -43.40 -14.93
CA GLU A 50 -24.53 -43.25 -14.32
C GLU A 50 -24.52 -42.11 -13.29
N TYR A 51 -25.26 -41.02 -13.55
CA TYR A 51 -25.38 -39.92 -12.59
C TYR A 51 -26.08 -40.38 -11.31
N ALA A 52 -27.18 -41.14 -11.42
CA ALA A 52 -27.90 -41.65 -10.26
C ALA A 52 -27.05 -42.64 -9.42
N ILE A 53 -26.21 -43.45 -10.07
CA ILE A 53 -25.24 -44.33 -9.39
C ILE A 53 -24.16 -43.50 -8.68
N TRP A 54 -23.62 -42.50 -9.39
CA TRP A 54 -22.62 -41.58 -8.85
C TRP A 54 -23.15 -40.81 -7.64
N GLU A 55 -24.36 -40.27 -7.70
CA GLU A 55 -24.99 -39.48 -6.64
C GLU A 55 -25.16 -40.31 -5.36
N LYS A 56 -25.61 -41.56 -5.49
CA LYS A 56 -25.67 -42.51 -4.35
C LYS A 56 -24.29 -42.80 -3.76
N LYS A 57 -23.23 -42.86 -4.58
CA LYS A 57 -21.85 -43.03 -4.09
C LYS A 57 -21.35 -41.75 -3.41
N TRP A 58 -21.60 -40.60 -4.02
CA TRP A 58 -21.23 -39.26 -3.55
C TRP A 58 -21.83 -38.96 -2.17
N GLU A 59 -23.14 -39.18 -2.00
CA GLU A 59 -23.84 -38.99 -0.72
C GLU A 59 -23.38 -39.93 0.39
N ARG A 60 -22.71 -41.04 0.08
CA ARG A 60 -22.08 -41.92 1.08
C ARG A 60 -20.66 -41.50 1.43
N ILE A 61 -19.93 -40.90 0.49
CA ILE A 61 -18.52 -40.53 0.64
C ILE A 61 -18.35 -39.12 1.21
N ARG A 62 -19.26 -38.18 0.92
CA ARG A 62 -19.18 -36.77 1.35
C ARG A 62 -19.64 -36.51 2.79
N ARG A 63 -20.35 -37.45 3.43
CA ARG A 63 -20.95 -37.23 4.76
C ARG A 63 -19.91 -36.76 5.77
N SER A 64 -20.11 -35.55 6.28
CA SER A 64 -19.26 -34.92 7.30
C SER A 64 -19.75 -35.21 8.73
N GLU A 65 -21.00 -35.64 8.90
CA GLU A 65 -21.64 -35.84 10.21
C GLU A 65 -21.41 -37.26 10.78
N ILE A 66 -20.98 -38.22 9.96
CA ILE A 66 -20.80 -39.63 10.34
C ILE A 66 -19.54 -40.18 9.67
N LEU A 67 -18.71 -40.91 10.41
CA LEU A 67 -17.54 -41.63 9.89
C LEU A 67 -17.94 -42.66 8.82
N SER A 68 -17.76 -42.31 7.54
CA SER A 68 -18.10 -43.18 6.42
C SER A 68 -17.15 -44.38 6.33
N LYS A 69 -17.67 -45.59 6.57
CA LYS A 69 -16.92 -46.86 6.39
C LYS A 69 -16.42 -47.03 4.96
N LYS A 70 -17.22 -46.64 3.97
CA LYS A 70 -16.83 -46.73 2.55
C LYS A 70 -15.68 -45.79 2.20
N GLN A 71 -15.74 -44.55 2.68
CA GLN A 71 -14.65 -43.59 2.52
C GLN A 71 -13.35 -44.10 3.18
N LYS A 72 -13.45 -44.67 4.39
CA LYS A 72 -12.31 -45.27 5.11
C LYS A 72 -11.67 -46.41 4.32
N ASN A 73 -12.48 -47.34 3.80
CA ASN A 73 -11.96 -48.50 3.07
C ASN A 73 -11.26 -48.10 1.77
N GLU A 74 -11.86 -47.21 0.97
CA GLU A 74 -11.23 -46.69 -0.27
C GLU A 74 -9.95 -45.89 0.06
N ALA A 75 -9.90 -45.18 1.19
CA ALA A 75 -8.70 -44.46 1.63
C ALA A 75 -7.57 -45.41 2.05
N LEU A 76 -7.89 -46.48 2.78
CA LEU A 76 -6.92 -47.50 3.17
C LEU A 76 -6.37 -48.26 1.96
N GLU A 77 -7.21 -48.57 0.97
CA GLU A 77 -6.77 -49.18 -0.30
C GLU A 77 -5.82 -48.24 -1.05
N LEU A 78 -6.17 -46.96 -1.18
CA LEU A 78 -5.31 -45.96 -1.81
C LEU A 78 -3.93 -45.86 -1.12
N MET A 79 -3.90 -45.85 0.21
CA MET A 79 -2.64 -45.80 0.96
C MET A 79 -1.80 -47.07 0.78
N LYS A 80 -2.44 -48.26 0.75
CA LYS A 80 -1.75 -49.52 0.46
C LYS A 80 -1.13 -49.51 -0.94
N SER A 81 -1.87 -49.04 -1.94
CA SER A 81 -1.36 -48.92 -3.32
C SER A 81 -0.21 -47.94 -3.45
N ALA A 82 -0.12 -46.93 -2.58
CA ALA A 82 0.94 -45.93 -2.55
C ALA A 82 2.09 -46.26 -1.60
N ASP A 83 2.09 -47.44 -0.96
CA ASP A 83 3.06 -47.82 0.08
C ASP A 83 3.21 -46.73 1.17
N CYS A 84 2.07 -46.22 1.64
CA CYS A 84 1.97 -45.23 2.71
C CYS A 84 1.55 -45.90 4.02
N ASN A 85 2.29 -45.67 5.11
CA ASN A 85 2.00 -46.27 6.41
C ASN A 85 0.78 -45.58 7.05
N PRO A 86 -0.30 -46.30 7.41
CA PRO A 86 -1.48 -45.73 8.05
C PRO A 86 -1.24 -45.24 9.49
N HIS A 87 -0.11 -45.58 10.13
CA HIS A 87 0.21 -45.23 11.51
C HIS A 87 1.20 -44.07 11.67
N THR A 88 1.53 -43.33 10.61
CA THR A 88 2.32 -42.11 10.75
C THR A 88 1.55 -41.07 11.56
N THR A 89 2.11 -40.69 12.70
CA THR A 89 1.55 -39.69 13.61
C THR A 89 1.56 -38.31 12.94
N PHE A 90 0.41 -37.63 12.95
CA PHE A 90 0.20 -36.28 12.39
C PHE A 90 0.23 -36.16 10.85
N GLY A 91 -0.72 -36.83 10.19
CA GLY A 91 -1.21 -36.44 8.87
C GLY A 91 -0.14 -36.33 7.78
N ALA A 92 0.11 -37.44 7.07
CA ALA A 92 0.80 -37.54 5.77
C ALA A 92 1.41 -36.24 5.21
N GLY A 93 2.74 -36.16 5.09
CA GLY A 93 3.48 -34.97 4.69
C GLY A 93 3.92 -34.97 3.21
N PRO A 94 4.94 -34.14 2.85
CA PRO A 94 5.41 -34.01 1.47
C PRO A 94 5.80 -35.33 0.78
N ASN A 95 6.32 -36.29 1.53
CA ASN A 95 6.69 -37.61 1.01
C ASN A 95 5.47 -38.42 0.57
N GLU A 96 4.41 -38.42 1.39
CA GLU A 96 3.16 -39.10 1.07
C GLU A 96 2.45 -38.44 -0.12
N TRP A 97 2.53 -37.11 -0.28
CA TRP A 97 1.96 -36.41 -1.44
C TRP A 97 2.56 -36.94 -2.75
N VAL A 98 3.89 -37.11 -2.80
CA VAL A 98 4.60 -37.65 -3.97
C VAL A 98 4.23 -39.11 -4.24
N LYS A 99 4.17 -39.94 -3.20
CA LYS A 99 3.77 -41.35 -3.33
C LYS A 99 2.34 -41.49 -3.86
N LEU A 100 1.41 -40.72 -3.31
CA LEU A 100 0.01 -40.72 -3.74
C LEU A 100 -0.15 -40.15 -5.15
N GLN A 101 0.60 -39.11 -5.53
CA GLN A 101 0.60 -38.58 -6.89
C GLN A 101 0.96 -39.67 -7.92
N LYS A 102 1.97 -40.52 -7.65
CA LYS A 102 2.34 -41.62 -8.56
C LYS A 102 1.21 -42.62 -8.81
N VAL A 103 0.38 -42.90 -7.80
CA VAL A 103 -0.78 -43.80 -7.94
C VAL A 103 -1.95 -43.14 -8.67
N LEU A 104 -2.02 -41.81 -8.61
CA LEU A 104 -3.06 -41.00 -9.26
C LEU A 104 -2.78 -40.76 -10.75
N GLU A 105 -1.54 -40.93 -11.19
CA GLU A 105 -1.14 -40.78 -12.58
C GLU A 105 -1.68 -41.91 -13.48
N PRO A 106 -1.99 -41.61 -14.75
CA PRO A 106 -1.97 -40.28 -15.41
C PRO A 106 -3.28 -39.49 -15.23
N GLN A 107 -4.27 -40.07 -14.55
CA GLN A 107 -5.67 -39.59 -14.58
C GLN A 107 -5.88 -38.32 -13.76
N TYR A 108 -5.16 -38.16 -12.66
CA TYR A 108 -5.35 -37.05 -11.73
C TYR A 108 -4.03 -36.36 -11.36
N ARG A 109 -4.12 -35.06 -11.06
CA ARG A 109 -3.03 -34.24 -10.54
C ARG A 109 -3.41 -33.70 -9.17
N LEU A 110 -2.70 -34.12 -8.13
CA LEU A 110 -2.89 -33.67 -6.75
C LEU A 110 -2.33 -32.26 -6.56
N LYS A 111 -3.10 -31.40 -5.89
CA LYS A 111 -2.64 -30.09 -5.42
C LYS A 111 -3.01 -29.90 -3.97
N VAL A 112 -2.05 -29.45 -3.16
CA VAL A 112 -2.28 -29.15 -1.75
C VAL A 112 -2.13 -27.65 -1.54
N PHE A 113 -3.11 -27.05 -0.88
CA PHE A 113 -3.16 -25.62 -0.55
C PHE A 113 -3.12 -25.42 0.96
N GLU A 114 -2.53 -24.31 1.40
CA GLU A 114 -2.56 -23.85 2.80
C GLU A 114 -3.00 -22.38 2.84
N PHE A 115 -3.46 -21.92 4.00
CA PHE A 115 -3.65 -20.49 4.24
C PHE A 115 -2.30 -19.77 4.35
N LYS A 116 -2.09 -18.75 3.52
CA LYS A 116 -0.91 -17.90 3.56
C LYS A 116 -0.84 -17.15 4.89
N ARG A 117 0.27 -17.36 5.61
CA ARG A 117 0.55 -16.65 6.85
C ARG A 117 0.86 -15.17 6.55
N GLY A 118 0.30 -14.25 7.35
CA GLY A 118 0.56 -12.82 7.23
C GLY A 118 -0.13 -12.08 6.07
N ALA A 119 -1.13 -12.68 5.43
CA ALA A 119 -1.90 -12.03 4.37
C ALA A 119 -3.07 -11.17 4.91
N PRO A 120 -3.41 -10.00 4.29
CA PRO A 120 -4.53 -9.10 4.66
C PRO A 120 -5.89 -9.80 4.85
N ARG A 121 -6.07 -10.95 4.20
CA ARG A 121 -7.27 -11.79 4.18
C ARG A 121 -6.83 -13.25 4.08
N LEU A 122 -7.71 -14.18 4.44
CA LEU A 122 -7.50 -15.61 4.15
C LEU A 122 -7.24 -15.80 2.64
N GLU A 123 -5.99 -16.06 2.30
CA GLU A 123 -5.48 -16.30 0.94
C GLU A 123 -4.96 -17.74 0.90
N LEU A 124 -5.39 -18.52 -0.09
CA LEU A 124 -4.91 -19.90 -0.28
C LEU A 124 -3.70 -19.88 -1.20
N ILE A 125 -2.62 -20.54 -0.78
CA ILE A 125 -1.40 -20.72 -1.57
C ILE A 125 -1.16 -22.19 -1.86
N PRO A 126 -0.77 -22.57 -3.09
CA PRO A 126 -0.40 -23.95 -3.39
C PRO A 126 0.96 -24.26 -2.78
N ILE A 127 1.02 -25.26 -1.91
CA ILE A 127 2.26 -25.76 -1.28
C ILE A 127 2.79 -27.03 -1.95
N TYR A 128 1.95 -27.72 -2.74
CA TYR A 128 2.35 -28.87 -3.56
C TYR A 128 1.59 -28.90 -4.87
N LYS A 129 2.29 -29.23 -5.96
CA LYS A 129 1.73 -29.42 -7.30
C LYS A 129 2.26 -30.73 -7.87
N GLY A 130 1.39 -31.73 -7.98
CA GLY A 130 1.72 -33.01 -8.59
C GLY A 130 2.04 -32.90 -10.07
N THR A 131 2.69 -33.93 -10.60
CA THR A 131 3.06 -34.07 -12.02
C THR A 131 1.88 -34.50 -12.89
N GLY A 132 2.00 -34.31 -14.22
CA GLY A 132 0.98 -34.70 -15.20
C GLY A 132 -0.05 -33.62 -15.58
N ASN A 133 -0.95 -33.97 -16.49
CA ASN A 133 -2.00 -33.09 -17.04
C ASN A 133 -3.43 -33.60 -16.75
N GLY A 134 -3.57 -34.55 -15.83
CA GLY A 134 -4.86 -35.10 -15.42
C GLY A 134 -5.73 -34.10 -14.64
N THR A 135 -6.96 -34.51 -14.32
CA THR A 135 -7.92 -33.67 -13.57
C THR A 135 -7.36 -33.29 -12.21
N CYS A 136 -7.41 -31.99 -11.87
CA CYS A 136 -6.85 -31.50 -10.61
C CYS A 136 -7.71 -31.90 -9.40
N LEU A 137 -7.06 -32.51 -8.40
CA LEU A 137 -7.64 -32.82 -7.09
C LEU A 137 -7.07 -31.84 -6.07
N ASN A 138 -7.91 -30.89 -5.63
CA ASN A 138 -7.48 -29.80 -4.76
C ASN A 138 -7.80 -30.14 -3.29
N ILE A 139 -6.78 -30.11 -2.44
CA ILE A 139 -6.87 -30.44 -1.02
C ILE A 139 -6.41 -29.22 -0.19
N LEU A 140 -7.10 -28.92 0.89
CA LEU A 140 -6.75 -27.87 1.86
C LEU A 140 -6.07 -28.51 3.07
N LEU A 141 -4.87 -28.05 3.41
CA LEU A 141 -4.17 -28.35 4.66
C LEU A 141 -4.35 -27.17 5.62
N ASP A 142 -4.84 -27.44 6.83
CA ASP A 142 -4.95 -26.45 7.91
C ASP A 142 -4.67 -27.14 9.25
N ASP A 143 -3.67 -26.66 9.99
CA ASP A 143 -3.21 -27.18 11.29
C ASP A 143 -3.07 -28.72 11.35
N GLY A 144 -2.46 -29.31 10.32
CA GLY A 144 -2.18 -30.75 10.24
C GLY A 144 -3.38 -31.62 9.80
N HIS A 145 -4.51 -30.99 9.45
CA HIS A 145 -5.71 -31.67 8.96
C HIS A 145 -6.00 -31.36 7.49
N TYR A 146 -6.49 -32.35 6.74
CA TYR A 146 -6.76 -32.24 5.31
C TYR A 146 -8.25 -32.25 4.99
N ASP A 147 -8.72 -31.24 4.27
CA ASP A 147 -10.08 -31.12 3.73
C ASP A 147 -10.11 -31.10 2.20
N THR A 148 -11.25 -31.40 1.59
CA THR A 148 -11.38 -31.39 0.12
C THR A 148 -11.90 -30.06 -0.39
N ILE A 149 -11.24 -29.48 -1.40
CA ILE A 149 -11.75 -28.33 -2.16
C ILE A 149 -12.42 -28.83 -3.44
N LEU A 150 -13.74 -28.67 -3.54
CA LEU A 150 -14.54 -29.10 -4.69
C LEU A 150 -14.47 -28.14 -5.88
N SER A 151 -14.23 -26.85 -5.61
CA SER A 151 -14.23 -25.81 -6.64
C SER A 151 -13.30 -24.67 -6.26
N MET A 152 -12.19 -24.52 -6.99
CA MET A 152 -11.27 -23.40 -6.83
C MET A 152 -11.91 -22.03 -7.13
N PRO A 153 -12.70 -21.86 -8.21
CA PRO A 153 -13.44 -20.62 -8.42
C PRO A 153 -14.37 -20.29 -7.25
N GLY A 154 -15.13 -21.29 -6.76
CA GLY A 154 -16.09 -21.09 -5.66
C GLY A 154 -15.44 -20.76 -4.31
N VAL A 155 -14.33 -21.41 -3.97
CA VAL A 155 -13.62 -21.14 -2.71
C VAL A 155 -13.01 -19.74 -2.72
N LEU A 156 -12.39 -19.33 -3.84
CA LEU A 156 -11.76 -18.02 -4.01
C LEU A 156 -12.77 -16.88 -4.27
N GLY A 157 -14.01 -17.22 -4.64
CA GLY A 157 -15.05 -16.23 -4.96
C GLY A 157 -14.89 -15.59 -6.34
N HIS A 158 -14.28 -16.32 -7.29
CA HIS A 158 -14.10 -15.90 -8.67
C HIS A 158 -14.97 -16.74 -9.62
N SER A 159 -15.19 -16.24 -10.83
CA SER A 159 -15.92 -16.98 -11.87
C SER A 159 -15.04 -18.03 -12.56
N TYR A 160 -13.73 -17.79 -12.61
CA TYR A 160 -12.76 -18.63 -13.28
C TYR A 160 -11.51 -18.85 -12.42
N TYR A 161 -10.79 -19.92 -12.71
CA TYR A 161 -9.54 -20.29 -12.09
C TYR A 161 -8.61 -20.90 -13.14
N CYS A 162 -7.31 -20.58 -13.09
CA CYS A 162 -6.32 -21.19 -13.95
C CYS A 162 -5.52 -22.25 -13.17
N ASP A 163 -5.65 -23.51 -13.58
CA ASP A 163 -4.93 -24.62 -12.97
C ASP A 163 -3.42 -24.65 -13.26
N TYR A 164 -2.88 -23.76 -14.10
CA TYR A 164 -1.44 -23.74 -14.37
C TYR A 164 -0.69 -22.72 -13.49
N CYS A 165 -1.23 -21.50 -13.37
CA CYS A 165 -0.63 -20.44 -12.55
C CYS A 165 -1.30 -20.27 -11.18
N ASP A 166 -2.38 -20.99 -10.90
CA ASP A 166 -3.14 -20.96 -9.65
C ASP A 166 -3.76 -19.60 -9.29
N VAL A 167 -4.18 -18.85 -10.33
CA VAL A 167 -4.82 -17.53 -10.20
C VAL A 167 -6.31 -17.60 -10.49
N GLY A 168 -7.13 -17.01 -9.61
CA GLY A 168 -8.56 -16.77 -9.82
C GLY A 168 -8.83 -15.43 -10.52
N TYR A 169 -9.84 -15.39 -11.40
CA TYR A 169 -10.19 -14.19 -12.17
C TYR A 169 -11.68 -14.15 -12.51
N SER A 170 -12.21 -12.95 -12.80
CA SER A 170 -13.66 -12.73 -12.87
C SER A 170 -14.20 -12.77 -14.30
N HIS A 171 -13.40 -12.35 -15.28
CA HIS A 171 -13.77 -12.38 -16.70
C HIS A 171 -12.74 -13.17 -17.52
N ILE A 172 -13.23 -13.97 -18.48
CA ILE A 172 -12.42 -14.98 -19.18
C ILE A 172 -11.20 -14.40 -19.90
N GLU A 173 -11.30 -13.15 -20.35
CA GLU A 173 -10.29 -12.38 -21.07
C GLU A 173 -9.25 -11.68 -20.18
N GLU A 174 -9.51 -11.50 -18.88
CA GLU A 174 -8.61 -10.77 -17.96
C GLU A 174 -7.25 -11.46 -17.83
N HIS A 175 -7.26 -12.79 -17.87
CA HIS A 175 -6.09 -13.60 -17.59
C HIS A 175 -5.28 -13.98 -18.85
N ARG A 176 -5.54 -13.32 -19.99
CA ARG A 176 -5.01 -13.69 -21.31
C ARG A 176 -3.56 -13.24 -21.56
N THR A 177 -3.14 -12.14 -20.95
CA THR A 177 -1.80 -11.55 -21.14
C THR A 177 -0.83 -11.91 -20.02
N THR A 178 -1.36 -12.38 -18.89
CA THR A 178 -0.59 -12.68 -17.68
C THR A 178 -0.21 -14.15 -17.55
N CYS A 179 -0.81 -15.05 -18.34
CA CYS A 179 -0.60 -16.50 -18.22
C CYS A 179 0.14 -17.05 -19.45
N PRO A 180 1.37 -17.59 -19.30
CA PRO A 180 2.12 -18.14 -20.43
C PRO A 180 1.48 -19.41 -21.00
N HIS A 181 0.61 -20.09 -20.24
CA HIS A 181 -0.09 -21.30 -20.67
C HIS A 181 -1.41 -21.03 -21.41
N ARG A 182 -1.81 -19.76 -21.56
CA ARG A 182 -3.02 -19.39 -22.29
C ARG A 182 -2.68 -18.66 -23.58
N CYS A 183 -3.47 -18.91 -24.61
CA CYS A 183 -3.36 -18.11 -25.84
C CYS A 183 -4.05 -16.74 -25.64
N SER A 184 -3.32 -15.65 -25.83
CA SER A 184 -3.87 -14.29 -25.68
C SER A 184 -4.91 -13.89 -26.75
N PHE A 185 -5.02 -14.69 -27.82
CA PHE A 185 -5.91 -14.44 -28.96
C PHE A 185 -7.17 -15.30 -28.93
N CYS A 186 -7.05 -16.62 -28.80
CA CYS A 186 -8.20 -17.53 -28.74
C CYS A 186 -8.62 -17.92 -27.32
N LEU A 187 -7.94 -17.41 -26.29
CA LEU A 187 -8.23 -17.65 -24.85
C LEU A 187 -8.20 -19.12 -24.40
N ALA A 188 -7.73 -20.04 -25.24
CA ALA A 188 -7.57 -21.43 -24.88
C ALA A 188 -6.58 -21.61 -23.71
N ASN A 189 -6.81 -22.63 -22.87
CA ASN A 189 -5.93 -23.02 -21.77
C ASN A 189 -4.68 -23.79 -22.21
N THR A 190 -4.35 -23.69 -23.50
CA THR A 190 -3.14 -24.23 -24.10
C THR A 190 -2.54 -23.16 -25.02
N PRO A 191 -1.21 -22.97 -25.01
CA PRO A 191 -0.55 -22.11 -25.98
C PRO A 191 -0.81 -22.60 -27.41
N CYS A 192 -1.07 -21.66 -28.32
CA CYS A 192 -1.14 -21.98 -29.74
C CYS A 192 0.26 -21.85 -30.34
N ALA A 193 0.78 -22.94 -30.90
CA ALA A 193 2.02 -22.94 -31.66
C ALA A 193 1.78 -22.29 -33.04
N PRO A 194 2.71 -21.46 -33.54
CA PRO A 194 2.68 -21.01 -34.93
C PRO A 194 2.94 -22.18 -35.87
N ASP A 195 2.09 -22.36 -36.88
CA ASP A 195 2.28 -23.37 -37.94
C ASP A 195 2.78 -22.74 -39.26
N GLY A 196 3.18 -21.46 -39.21
CA GLY A 196 3.56 -20.67 -40.38
C GLY A 196 2.38 -20.00 -41.11
N THR A 197 1.13 -20.30 -40.72
CA THR A 197 -0.06 -19.63 -41.25
C THR A 197 -0.51 -18.48 -40.35
N CYS A 198 -0.92 -17.37 -40.96
CA CYS A 198 -1.46 -16.21 -40.24
C CYS A 198 -2.85 -15.89 -40.77
N VAL A 199 -3.87 -16.09 -39.95
CA VAL A 199 -5.28 -15.90 -40.35
C VAL A 199 -5.83 -14.65 -39.70
N GLN A 200 -6.31 -13.71 -40.52
CA GLN A 200 -7.01 -12.51 -40.03
C GLN A 200 -8.52 -12.74 -40.01
N CYS A 201 -9.16 -12.49 -38.87
CA CYS A 201 -10.61 -12.56 -38.77
C CYS A 201 -11.28 -11.30 -39.33
N SER A 202 -12.28 -11.48 -40.21
CA SER A 202 -13.01 -10.37 -40.83
C SER A 202 -13.88 -9.59 -39.84
N ILE A 203 -14.31 -10.23 -38.74
CA ILE A 203 -15.23 -9.66 -37.73
C ILE A 203 -14.46 -8.93 -36.62
N CYS A 204 -13.58 -9.63 -35.90
CA CYS A 204 -12.84 -9.04 -34.78
C CYS A 204 -11.53 -8.36 -35.19
N LYS A 205 -11.12 -8.49 -36.47
CA LYS A 205 -9.86 -7.96 -37.03
C LYS A 205 -8.59 -8.49 -36.36
N GLY A 206 -8.71 -9.55 -35.54
CA GLY A 206 -7.58 -10.22 -34.88
C GLY A 206 -6.77 -11.09 -35.82
N PHE A 207 -5.47 -11.21 -35.52
CA PHE A 207 -4.52 -12.07 -36.22
C PHE A 207 -4.25 -13.32 -35.39
N PHE A 208 -4.47 -14.50 -35.98
CA PHE A 208 -4.35 -15.79 -35.32
C PHE A 208 -3.17 -16.56 -35.88
N LYS A 209 -2.41 -17.19 -34.98
CA LYS A 209 -1.11 -17.84 -35.27
C LYS A 209 -1.19 -19.16 -36.06
N SER A 210 -2.41 -19.68 -36.25
CA SER A 210 -2.70 -20.92 -36.98
C SER A 210 -4.18 -21.00 -37.32
N MET A 211 -4.53 -21.87 -38.28
CA MET A 211 -5.94 -22.14 -38.60
C MET A 211 -6.69 -22.74 -37.41
N ASP A 212 -6.02 -23.56 -36.59
CA ASP A 212 -6.58 -24.08 -35.34
C ASP A 212 -6.88 -22.99 -34.32
N CYS A 213 -5.96 -22.03 -34.17
CA CYS A 213 -6.15 -20.87 -33.29
C CYS A 213 -7.36 -20.04 -33.75
N TYR A 214 -7.50 -19.87 -35.07
CA TYR A 214 -8.65 -19.25 -35.69
C TYR A 214 -9.94 -20.06 -35.45
N GLN A 215 -9.97 -21.37 -35.63
CA GLN A 215 -11.21 -22.12 -35.38
C GLN A 215 -11.63 -22.08 -33.90
N ARG A 216 -10.67 -22.13 -32.96
CA ARG A 216 -10.97 -22.07 -31.51
C ARG A 216 -11.58 -20.73 -31.10
N HIS A 217 -11.16 -19.61 -31.68
CA HIS A 217 -11.70 -18.30 -31.30
C HIS A 217 -13.18 -18.11 -31.72
N LEU A 218 -13.63 -18.86 -32.74
CA LEU A 218 -15.02 -18.89 -33.20
C LEU A 218 -15.90 -19.86 -32.40
N ARG A 219 -15.32 -20.71 -31.56
CA ARG A 219 -16.09 -21.61 -30.70
C ARG A 219 -16.53 -20.88 -29.43
N PRO A 220 -17.69 -21.25 -28.85
CA PRO A 220 -18.07 -20.75 -27.54
C PRO A 220 -17.01 -21.13 -26.50
N TYR A 221 -16.62 -20.19 -25.64
CA TYR A 221 -15.57 -20.44 -24.65
C TYR A 221 -16.05 -21.25 -23.44
N SER A 222 -17.36 -21.53 -23.34
CA SER A 222 -17.97 -22.32 -22.27
C SER A 222 -19.22 -23.00 -22.79
N GLU A 223 -19.50 -24.23 -22.34
CA GLU A 223 -20.73 -24.96 -22.65
C GLU A 223 -22.01 -24.28 -22.13
N ARG A 224 -21.88 -23.37 -21.16
CA ARG A 224 -23.01 -22.61 -20.58
C ARG A 224 -23.32 -21.32 -21.33
N SER A 225 -22.51 -20.95 -22.31
CA SER A 225 -22.62 -19.67 -23.02
C SER A 225 -22.50 -19.90 -24.51
N ARG A 226 -23.27 -19.17 -25.32
CA ARG A 226 -23.10 -19.17 -26.79
C ARG A 226 -22.07 -18.15 -27.27
N VAL A 227 -21.49 -17.38 -26.34
CA VAL A 227 -20.57 -16.29 -26.65
C VAL A 227 -19.20 -16.84 -27.04
N THR A 228 -18.67 -16.37 -28.17
CA THR A 228 -17.36 -16.75 -28.70
C THR A 228 -16.29 -15.74 -28.29
N VAL A 229 -15.02 -16.08 -28.49
CA VAL A 229 -13.94 -15.09 -28.28
C VAL A 229 -14.02 -13.97 -29.32
N CYS A 230 -14.49 -14.27 -30.53
CA CYS A 230 -14.76 -13.28 -31.58
C CYS A 230 -15.79 -12.24 -31.15
N ASP A 231 -16.76 -12.60 -30.31
CA ASP A 231 -17.76 -11.68 -29.77
C ASP A 231 -17.19 -10.80 -28.67
N LEU A 232 -16.26 -11.33 -27.88
CA LEU A 232 -15.68 -10.64 -26.72
C LEU A 232 -14.50 -9.72 -27.07
N MET A 233 -13.69 -10.09 -28.05
CA MET A 233 -12.40 -9.45 -28.34
C MET A 233 -12.40 -8.74 -29.70
N GLY A 234 -11.54 -7.74 -29.86
CA GLY A 234 -11.34 -7.01 -31.11
C GLY A 234 -10.05 -6.20 -31.14
N ARG A 235 -9.67 -5.73 -32.34
CA ARG A 235 -8.48 -4.90 -32.60
C ARG A 235 -8.88 -3.46 -32.98
N CYS A 236 -8.24 -2.40 -32.45
CA CYS A 236 -8.41 -1.02 -33.00
C CYS A 236 -7.69 -0.96 -34.36
N ASP A 237 -8.39 -0.52 -35.41
CA ASP A 237 -7.83 -0.38 -36.76
C ASP A 237 -6.77 0.75 -36.87
N ARG A 238 -6.72 1.68 -35.91
CA ARG A 238 -5.75 2.79 -35.88
C ARG A 238 -4.48 2.50 -35.08
N CYS A 239 -4.59 1.94 -33.86
CA CYS A 239 -3.44 1.68 -32.99
C CYS A 239 -3.03 0.19 -32.94
N ASN A 240 -3.75 -0.68 -33.65
CA ASN A 240 -3.46 -2.11 -33.75
C ASN A 240 -3.55 -2.90 -32.42
N GLU A 241 -4.08 -2.30 -31.35
CA GLU A 241 -4.15 -2.90 -30.02
C GLU A 241 -5.29 -3.92 -29.90
N TRP A 242 -4.99 -5.08 -29.32
CA TRP A 242 -5.93 -6.20 -29.10
C TRP A 242 -6.55 -6.14 -27.70
N MET A 243 -7.86 -5.96 -27.60
CA MET A 243 -8.60 -5.72 -26.35
C MET A 243 -10.04 -6.26 -26.38
N SER A 244 -10.76 -6.20 -25.26
CA SER A 244 -12.17 -6.57 -25.26
C SER A 244 -13.00 -5.55 -26.06
N LYS A 245 -14.07 -5.98 -26.74
CA LYS A 245 -14.94 -5.07 -27.51
C LYS A 245 -15.58 -4.00 -26.63
N LYS A 246 -15.82 -4.31 -25.35
CA LYS A 246 -16.28 -3.34 -24.35
C LYS A 246 -15.28 -2.19 -24.14
N LEU A 247 -13.98 -2.51 -24.12
CA LEU A 247 -12.91 -1.52 -24.08
C LEU A 247 -12.79 -0.81 -25.43
N LEU A 248 -12.84 -1.57 -26.54
CA LEU A 248 -12.73 -1.05 -27.90
C LEU A 248 -13.78 0.01 -28.24
N TYR A 249 -15.04 -0.18 -27.83
CA TYR A 249 -16.11 0.81 -28.03
C TYR A 249 -15.83 2.14 -27.33
N LYS A 250 -15.11 2.11 -26.21
CA LYS A 250 -14.72 3.31 -25.43
C LYS A 250 -13.32 3.81 -25.77
N HIS A 251 -12.59 3.07 -26.59
CA HIS A 251 -11.20 3.33 -26.89
C HIS A 251 -11.10 4.50 -27.85
N LYS A 252 -10.27 5.48 -27.49
CA LYS A 252 -9.87 6.58 -28.37
C LYS A 252 -8.39 6.40 -28.68
N CYS A 253 -8.08 6.02 -29.92
CA CYS A 253 -6.71 5.76 -30.34
C CYS A 253 -5.93 7.12 -30.29
N GLY A 254 -4.80 7.21 -29.58
CA GLY A 254 -4.03 8.46 -29.41
C GLY A 254 -3.47 8.81 -28.01
N GLY A 255 -3.32 7.86 -27.08
CA GLY A 255 -2.57 8.10 -25.83
C GLY A 255 -3.34 8.79 -24.69
N GLN A 256 -4.66 8.64 -24.57
CA GLN A 256 -5.34 9.16 -23.38
C GLN A 256 -5.12 8.23 -22.18
N LYS A 257 -4.60 8.77 -21.08
CA LYS A 257 -4.42 8.07 -19.81
C LYS A 257 -5.46 8.50 -18.78
N HIS A 258 -5.81 7.60 -17.88
CA HIS A 258 -6.63 7.98 -16.71
C HIS A 258 -5.72 8.52 -15.61
N CYS A 259 -5.81 9.81 -15.30
CA CYS A 259 -4.99 10.43 -14.27
C CYS A 259 -5.41 9.91 -12.90
N ARG A 260 -4.48 9.25 -12.18
CA ARG A 260 -4.76 8.71 -10.83
C ARG A 260 -5.03 9.80 -9.79
N ILE A 261 -4.67 11.05 -10.06
CA ILE A 261 -4.81 12.18 -9.14
C ILE A 261 -6.16 12.88 -9.36
N CYS A 262 -6.38 13.48 -10.53
CA CYS A 262 -7.62 14.21 -10.83
C CYS A 262 -8.79 13.28 -11.26
N LYS A 263 -8.53 11.99 -11.47
CA LYS A 263 -9.51 10.98 -11.90
C LYS A 263 -10.21 11.30 -13.23
N ARG A 264 -9.65 12.19 -14.04
CA ARG A 264 -10.12 12.51 -15.39
C ARG A 264 -9.36 11.68 -16.42
N LEU A 265 -10.01 11.42 -17.55
CA LEU A 265 -9.33 10.95 -18.76
C LEU A 265 -8.62 12.16 -19.37
N VAL A 266 -7.31 12.05 -19.59
CA VAL A 266 -6.43 13.13 -19.97
C VAL A 266 -5.40 12.64 -20.98
N ASP A 267 -4.68 13.54 -21.61
CA ASP A 267 -3.63 13.18 -22.58
C ASP A 267 -2.34 12.69 -21.87
N GLU A 268 -1.42 12.05 -22.60
CA GLU A 268 -0.20 11.45 -22.01
C GLU A 268 0.69 12.47 -21.29
N ASP A 269 0.72 13.71 -21.78
CA ASP A 269 1.51 14.83 -21.26
C ASP A 269 0.82 15.60 -20.13
N HIS A 270 -0.38 15.16 -19.69
CA HIS A 270 -1.14 15.83 -18.64
C HIS A 270 -0.32 16.14 -17.39
N LYS A 271 -0.16 17.43 -17.12
CA LYS A 271 0.40 17.98 -15.88
C LYS A 271 -0.76 18.26 -14.90
N CYS A 272 -0.69 17.68 -13.70
CA CYS A 272 -1.79 17.68 -12.74
C CYS A 272 -1.57 18.67 -11.60
N TYR A 273 -2.65 19.12 -10.98
CA TYR A 273 -2.63 20.02 -9.83
C TYR A 273 -3.10 19.32 -8.56
N VAL A 274 -2.77 19.90 -7.40
CA VAL A 274 -3.34 19.49 -6.11
C VAL A 274 -4.84 19.73 -6.17
N GLN A 275 -5.61 18.67 -5.93
CA GLN A 275 -7.06 18.72 -6.11
C GLN A 275 -7.72 19.49 -4.98
N VAL A 276 -8.57 20.47 -5.30
CA VAL A 276 -9.51 21.04 -4.33
C VAL A 276 -10.42 19.93 -3.82
N VAL A 277 -10.74 19.97 -2.53
CA VAL A 277 -11.69 19.03 -1.96
C VAL A 277 -13.04 19.73 -1.95
N PRO A 278 -14.07 19.21 -2.65
CA PRO A 278 -15.38 19.83 -2.64
C PRO A 278 -15.87 20.08 -1.21
N LYS A 279 -16.61 21.18 -1.02
CA LYS A 279 -17.35 21.39 0.22
C LYS A 279 -18.24 20.16 0.41
N HIS A 280 -18.23 19.60 1.62
CA HIS A 280 -19.03 18.42 1.94
C HIS A 280 -20.49 18.70 1.53
N ALA A 281 -21.12 17.80 0.77
CA ALA A 281 -22.56 17.87 0.50
C ALA A 281 -23.42 17.69 1.78
N ASP A 282 -22.77 17.56 2.95
CA ASP A 282 -23.36 17.28 4.27
C ASP A 282 -24.05 18.50 4.91
N ASP A 283 -24.14 19.64 4.20
CA ASP A 283 -25.10 20.69 4.56
C ASP A 283 -26.55 20.29 4.22
N VAL A 284 -26.75 19.22 3.43
CA VAL A 284 -28.05 18.52 3.35
C VAL A 284 -28.10 17.50 4.48
N LYS A 285 -28.97 17.75 5.48
CA LYS A 285 -29.29 16.84 6.58
C LYS A 285 -29.83 15.50 6.05
N ASP A 286 -28.95 14.62 5.61
CA ASP A 286 -29.31 13.25 5.29
C ASP A 286 -29.54 12.49 6.59
N ARG A 287 -30.81 12.42 7.00
CA ARG A 287 -31.27 11.72 8.22
C ARG A 287 -30.98 10.21 8.19
N ARG A 288 -30.47 9.66 7.07
CA ARG A 288 -30.16 8.23 6.90
C ARG A 288 -28.71 7.85 7.23
N LYS A 289 -27.81 8.81 7.52
CA LYS A 289 -26.41 8.47 7.87
C LYS A 289 -26.33 7.88 9.30
N PRO A 290 -25.66 6.73 9.48
CA PRO A 290 -25.47 6.13 10.80
C PRO A 290 -24.65 7.06 11.70
N LEU A 291 -24.94 6.98 13.00
CA LEU A 291 -24.29 7.78 14.04
C LEU A 291 -22.80 7.39 14.15
N GLN A 292 -21.89 8.35 13.97
CA GLN A 292 -20.46 8.08 14.14
C GLN A 292 -20.15 7.77 15.61
N MET A 293 -19.53 6.60 15.83
CA MET A 293 -19.10 6.13 17.14
C MET A 293 -17.59 6.32 17.33
N TYR A 294 -17.21 6.61 18.56
CA TYR A 294 -15.84 6.73 19.04
C TYR A 294 -15.64 5.77 20.22
N ILE A 295 -14.48 5.13 20.27
CA ILE A 295 -14.05 4.30 21.38
C ILE A 295 -12.73 4.88 21.89
N TYR A 296 -12.75 5.54 23.04
CA TYR A 296 -11.54 6.00 23.71
C TYR A 296 -11.09 4.93 24.69
N PHE A 297 -9.81 4.58 24.72
CA PHE A 297 -9.33 3.56 25.63
C PHE A 297 -7.88 3.82 26.05
N ASP A 298 -7.47 3.16 27.12
CA ASP A 298 -6.10 3.14 27.61
C ASP A 298 -5.80 1.77 28.22
N PHE A 299 -4.57 1.27 28.01
CA PHE A 299 -4.09 0.05 28.65
C PHE A 299 -3.12 0.38 29.77
N GLU A 300 -3.36 -0.23 30.92
CA GLU A 300 -2.32 -0.40 31.92
C GLU A 300 -1.74 -1.80 31.84
N CYS A 301 -0.42 -1.89 32.01
CA CYS A 301 0.33 -3.12 31.86
C CYS A 301 1.17 -3.42 33.09
N THR A 302 1.30 -4.70 33.43
CA THR A 302 2.41 -5.17 34.25
C THR A 302 3.70 -5.08 33.46
N GLN A 303 4.83 -4.94 34.15
CA GLN A 303 6.16 -4.78 33.53
C GLN A 303 7.16 -5.84 34.03
N GLU A 304 6.66 -6.99 34.47
CA GLU A 304 7.50 -8.06 34.98
C GLU A 304 8.39 -8.62 33.87
N ASN A 305 9.70 -8.71 34.14
CA ASN A 305 10.73 -9.20 33.20
C ASN A 305 10.90 -8.37 31.92
N SER A 306 10.65 -7.05 31.96
CA SER A 306 10.74 -6.16 30.78
C SER A 306 9.75 -6.47 29.65
N ILE A 307 8.71 -7.27 29.93
CA ILE A 307 7.62 -7.55 29.01
C ILE A 307 6.38 -6.82 29.53
N HIS A 308 5.78 -6.00 28.67
CA HIS A 308 4.55 -5.31 29.02
C HIS A 308 3.36 -6.20 28.68
N VAL A 309 2.53 -6.52 29.69
CA VAL A 309 1.32 -7.32 29.52
C VAL A 309 0.10 -6.54 30.02
N PRO A 310 -0.90 -6.23 29.17
CA PRO A 310 -2.09 -5.52 29.61
C PRO A 310 -2.85 -6.28 30.69
N ASN A 311 -3.09 -5.63 31.84
CA ASN A 311 -3.83 -6.19 32.97
C ASN A 311 -5.03 -5.34 33.41
N LEU A 312 -5.17 -4.14 32.86
CA LEU A 312 -6.38 -3.32 32.93
C LEU A 312 -6.59 -2.56 31.61
N CYS A 313 -7.83 -2.51 31.16
CA CYS A 313 -8.26 -1.67 30.05
C CYS A 313 -9.57 -0.99 30.42
N VAL A 314 -9.59 0.34 30.33
CA VAL A 314 -10.83 1.12 30.40
C VAL A 314 -11.15 1.60 29.00
N ALA A 315 -12.39 1.40 28.55
CA ALA A 315 -12.86 1.85 27.25
C ALA A 315 -14.18 2.61 27.35
N HIS A 316 -14.23 3.81 26.79
CA HIS A 316 -15.44 4.62 26.67
C HIS A 316 -15.96 4.58 25.22
N ARG A 317 -17.15 4.00 25.04
CA ARG A 317 -17.87 3.99 23.77
C ARG A 317 -18.94 5.08 23.75
N VAL A 318 -18.71 6.10 22.93
CA VAL A 318 -19.53 7.31 22.85
C VAL A 318 -19.81 7.69 21.41
N CYS A 319 -20.90 8.42 21.16
CA CYS A 319 -21.20 8.93 19.84
C CYS A 319 -20.71 10.37 19.65
N THR A 320 -20.70 10.84 18.41
CA THR A 320 -20.34 12.24 18.08
C THR A 320 -21.16 13.31 18.80
N HIS A 321 -22.32 12.97 19.38
CA HIS A 321 -23.16 13.93 20.12
C HIS A 321 -22.92 13.92 21.63
N CYS A 322 -22.29 12.89 22.19
CA CYS A 322 -22.08 12.78 23.65
C CYS A 322 -20.62 12.65 24.06
N HIS A 323 -19.68 12.51 23.13
CA HIS A 323 -18.26 12.37 23.48
C HIS A 323 -17.67 13.55 24.27
N HIS A 324 -18.32 14.71 24.28
CA HIS A 324 -17.90 15.86 25.09
C HIS A 324 -18.44 15.84 26.52
N LEU A 325 -19.46 15.01 26.78
CA LEU A 325 -20.07 14.83 28.10
C LEU A 325 -19.26 13.79 28.89
N PRO A 326 -19.29 13.85 30.24
CA PRO A 326 -18.84 12.74 31.07
C PRO A 326 -19.52 11.43 30.67
N VAL A 327 -18.76 10.34 30.64
CA VAL A 327 -19.25 9.04 30.12
C VAL A 327 -20.42 8.47 30.94
N ASP A 328 -20.60 8.91 32.18
CA ASP A 328 -21.70 8.48 33.04
C ASP A 328 -23.01 9.25 32.77
N GLN A 329 -22.96 10.44 32.13
CA GLN A 329 -24.16 11.25 31.86
C GLN A 329 -24.95 10.75 30.65
N PRO A 330 -26.22 10.32 30.79
CA PRO A 330 -26.93 9.55 29.76
C PRO A 330 -26.99 10.25 28.38
N CYS A 331 -26.92 9.47 27.30
CA CYS A 331 -27.01 9.99 25.94
C CYS A 331 -28.30 9.54 25.25
N LYS A 332 -29.17 10.49 24.92
CA LYS A 332 -30.45 10.24 24.22
C LYS A 332 -30.30 9.57 22.85
N ARG A 333 -29.14 9.71 22.19
CA ARG A 333 -28.87 9.14 20.86
C ARG A 333 -28.13 7.80 20.87
N CYS A 334 -27.36 7.53 21.92
CA CYS A 334 -26.77 6.21 22.09
C CYS A 334 -27.82 5.18 22.50
N GLY A 335 -28.98 5.61 23.01
CA GLY A 335 -30.10 4.73 23.38
C GLY A 335 -29.75 3.74 24.50
N GLU A 336 -30.76 3.00 24.97
CA GLU A 336 -30.56 1.83 25.84
C GLU A 336 -30.00 0.63 25.06
N SER A 337 -30.16 0.62 23.74
CA SER A 337 -29.87 -0.50 22.84
C SER A 337 -28.38 -0.87 22.73
N PHE A 338 -27.47 0.03 23.11
CA PHE A 338 -26.03 -0.26 23.07
C PHE A 338 -25.48 -0.72 24.43
N GLY A 339 -26.24 -0.68 25.52
CA GLY A 339 -25.74 -1.04 26.86
C GLY A 339 -24.84 0.04 27.48
N PRO A 340 -23.94 -0.32 28.43
CA PRO A 340 -23.10 0.65 29.11
C PRO A 340 -22.13 1.34 28.13
N ARG A 341 -21.72 2.57 28.47
CA ARG A 341 -20.73 3.34 27.70
C ARG A 341 -19.32 3.23 28.24
N ARG A 342 -19.15 3.00 29.53
CA ARG A 342 -17.87 2.63 30.13
C ARG A 342 -17.78 1.11 30.19
N HIS A 343 -16.69 0.57 29.69
CA HIS A 343 -16.34 -0.84 29.75
C HIS A 343 -15.00 -0.98 30.45
N ILE A 344 -14.90 -1.94 31.36
CA ILE A 344 -13.71 -2.19 32.17
C ILE A 344 -13.35 -3.66 31.96
N PHE A 345 -12.12 -3.93 31.58
CA PHE A 345 -11.55 -5.26 31.41
C PHE A 345 -10.35 -5.36 32.34
N GLN A 346 -10.29 -6.41 33.16
CA GLN A 346 -9.31 -6.57 34.23
C GLN A 346 -8.83 -8.02 34.31
N GLY A 347 -7.55 -8.18 34.67
CA GLY A 347 -6.92 -9.48 34.86
C GLY A 347 -6.06 -9.95 33.68
N PRO A 348 -5.59 -11.21 33.70
CA PRO A 348 -4.59 -11.70 32.74
C PRO A 348 -5.11 -11.82 31.30
N THR A 349 -6.43 -11.87 31.10
CA THR A 349 -7.08 -11.95 29.78
C THR A 349 -7.51 -10.58 29.24
N THR A 350 -7.13 -9.47 29.89
CA THR A 350 -7.57 -8.11 29.55
C THR A 350 -7.53 -7.79 28.06
N LEU A 351 -6.41 -8.08 27.38
CA LEU A 351 -6.28 -7.82 25.94
C LEU A 351 -7.27 -8.66 25.13
N LYS A 352 -7.45 -9.94 25.48
CA LYS A 352 -8.37 -10.85 24.81
C LYS A 352 -9.82 -10.38 25.00
N ASP A 353 -10.21 -10.07 26.23
CA ASP A 353 -11.59 -9.68 26.56
C ASP A 353 -11.96 -8.34 25.91
N PHE A 354 -11.03 -7.38 25.89
CA PHE A 354 -11.18 -6.12 25.15
C PHE A 354 -11.36 -6.37 23.65
N MET A 355 -10.52 -7.24 23.05
CA MET A 355 -10.59 -7.53 21.62
C MET A 355 -11.85 -8.32 21.23
N ASP A 356 -12.30 -9.25 22.07
CA ASP A 356 -13.54 -9.99 21.88
C ASP A 356 -14.76 -9.05 21.94
N TRP A 357 -14.76 -8.10 22.88
CA TRP A 357 -15.77 -7.04 22.93
C TRP A 357 -15.71 -6.11 21.71
N LEU A 358 -14.50 -5.71 21.29
CA LEU A 358 -14.30 -4.80 20.17
C LEU A 358 -14.77 -5.43 18.86
N LEU A 359 -14.54 -6.73 18.68
CA LEU A 359 -14.87 -7.53 17.50
C LEU A 359 -16.23 -8.26 17.58
N ALA A 360 -17.01 -8.03 18.64
CA ALA A 360 -18.28 -8.70 18.87
C ALA A 360 -19.25 -8.55 17.69
N THR A 361 -20.01 -9.62 17.40
CA THR A 361 -21.01 -9.65 16.33
C THR A 361 -22.41 -9.97 16.85
N THR A 362 -23.44 -9.42 16.21
CA THR A 362 -24.85 -9.74 16.49
C THR A 362 -25.42 -10.64 15.40
N PRO A 363 -26.11 -11.75 15.74
CA PRO A 363 -26.79 -12.61 14.78
C PRO A 363 -27.89 -11.85 14.04
N HIS A 364 -28.04 -12.08 12.75
CA HIS A 364 -29.16 -11.52 11.98
C HIS A 364 -30.41 -12.40 12.14
N ALA A 365 -31.55 -11.82 12.53
CA ALA A 365 -32.81 -12.53 12.79
C ALA A 365 -33.41 -13.28 11.58
N GLN A 366 -32.82 -13.16 10.38
CA GLN A 366 -33.30 -13.74 9.12
C GLN A 366 -32.23 -14.58 8.40
N GLY A 367 -31.15 -14.99 9.09
CA GLY A 367 -30.10 -15.83 8.51
C GLY A 367 -29.16 -15.13 7.52
N HIS A 368 -29.14 -13.79 7.50
CA HIS A 368 -28.10 -13.03 6.82
C HIS A 368 -26.82 -12.93 7.69
N ALA A 369 -25.72 -12.49 7.09
CA ALA A 369 -24.42 -12.45 7.75
C ALA A 369 -24.42 -11.54 8.99
N SER A 370 -23.77 -11.99 10.08
CA SER A 370 -23.64 -11.26 11.34
C SER A 370 -22.95 -9.90 11.14
N ALA A 371 -23.45 -8.87 11.80
CA ALA A 371 -22.87 -7.52 11.77
C ALA A 371 -22.05 -7.26 13.04
N MET A 372 -20.93 -6.54 12.91
CA MET A 372 -20.15 -6.10 14.07
C MET A 372 -20.94 -5.09 14.91
N VAL A 373 -20.89 -5.22 16.23
CA VAL A 373 -21.53 -4.29 17.17
C VAL A 373 -20.89 -2.90 17.06
N ASN A 374 -19.55 -2.85 16.98
CA ASN A 374 -18.78 -1.61 16.91
C ASN A 374 -18.43 -1.22 15.47
N LYS A 375 -19.29 -1.57 14.50
CA LYS A 375 -19.07 -1.29 13.08
C LYS A 375 -18.83 0.21 12.83
N ASP A 376 -17.86 0.52 11.97
CA ASP A 376 -17.47 1.88 11.56
C ASP A 376 -17.01 2.78 12.73
N ALA A 377 -16.69 2.22 13.90
CA ALA A 377 -16.19 2.97 15.04
C ALA A 377 -14.75 3.45 14.84
N ILE A 378 -14.45 4.64 15.39
CA ILE A 378 -13.10 5.20 15.45
C ILE A 378 -12.54 4.96 16.85
N VAL A 379 -11.52 4.12 16.93
CA VAL A 379 -10.85 3.72 18.17
C VAL A 379 -9.63 4.62 18.40
N ILE A 380 -9.54 5.25 19.57
CA ILE A 380 -8.57 6.30 19.89
C ILE A 380 -7.88 5.99 21.22
N ALA A 381 -6.55 5.95 21.20
CA ALA A 381 -5.71 5.96 22.40
C ALA A 381 -4.69 7.12 22.31
N HIS A 382 -4.05 7.44 23.44
CA HIS A 382 -3.01 8.46 23.48
C HIS A 382 -1.62 7.84 23.36
N ASN A 383 -0.86 8.24 22.34
CA ASN A 383 0.39 7.59 21.95
C ASN A 383 0.20 6.14 21.46
N PHE A 384 -0.96 5.86 20.85
CA PHE A 384 -1.29 4.57 20.24
C PHE A 384 -0.17 4.06 19.32
N LYS A 385 0.46 4.96 18.56
CA LYS A 385 1.51 4.60 17.58
C LYS A 385 2.75 3.99 18.21
N GLY A 386 3.02 4.34 19.46
CA GLY A 386 4.23 3.94 20.19
C GLY A 386 4.00 2.84 21.20
N TYR A 387 2.74 2.61 21.61
CA TYR A 387 2.42 1.71 22.73
C TYR A 387 1.21 0.80 22.42
N ASP A 388 -0.02 1.22 22.70
CA ASP A 388 -1.23 0.38 22.66
C ASP A 388 -1.46 -0.33 21.33
N GLY A 389 -1.12 0.36 20.24
CA GLY A 389 -1.28 -0.17 18.88
C GLY A 389 -0.44 -1.41 18.62
N GLN A 390 0.66 -1.62 19.35
CA GLN A 390 1.49 -2.81 19.21
C GLN A 390 0.77 -4.05 19.75
N PHE A 391 0.10 -3.95 20.91
CA PHE A 391 -0.69 -5.05 21.46
C PHE A 391 -1.85 -5.44 20.54
N ILE A 392 -2.59 -4.43 20.06
CA ILE A 392 -3.73 -4.67 19.16
C ILE A 392 -3.27 -5.27 17.84
N ARG A 393 -2.18 -4.74 17.24
CA ARG A 393 -1.61 -5.30 16.00
C ARG A 393 -1.16 -6.75 16.20
N ASN A 394 -0.47 -7.04 17.31
CA ASN A 394 0.00 -8.38 17.64
C ASN A 394 -1.18 -9.37 17.78
N TYR A 395 -2.20 -8.99 18.55
CA TYR A 395 -3.41 -9.80 18.72
C TYR A 395 -4.14 -10.05 17.38
N LEU A 396 -4.32 -9.01 16.57
CA LEU A 396 -4.97 -9.13 15.27
C LEU A 396 -4.23 -10.13 14.37
N VAL A 397 -2.91 -10.00 14.24
CA VAL A 397 -2.11 -10.83 13.32
C VAL A 397 -1.96 -12.27 13.82
N HIS A 398 -1.58 -12.45 15.10
CA HIS A 398 -1.15 -13.75 15.61
C HIS A 398 -2.27 -14.55 16.26
N THR A 399 -3.27 -13.88 16.84
CA THR A 399 -4.40 -14.54 17.52
C THR A 399 -5.64 -14.56 16.64
N ALA A 400 -6.06 -13.41 16.11
CA ALA A 400 -7.28 -13.31 15.32
C ALA A 400 -7.07 -13.67 13.83
N CYS A 401 -5.82 -13.84 13.37
CA CYS A 401 -5.48 -14.04 11.95
C CYS A 401 -6.04 -12.94 11.02
N ILE A 402 -6.22 -11.73 11.54
CA ILE A 402 -6.64 -10.53 10.81
C ILE A 402 -5.40 -9.70 10.53
N THR A 403 -5.10 -9.44 9.26
CA THR A 403 -3.99 -8.58 8.90
C THR A 403 -4.50 -7.16 8.64
N PRO A 404 -4.16 -6.20 9.52
CA PRO A 404 -4.64 -4.84 9.39
C PRO A 404 -3.90 -4.07 8.28
N THR A 405 -4.57 -3.08 7.71
CA THR A 405 -3.90 -2.06 6.89
C THR A 405 -3.27 -1.03 7.82
N VAL A 406 -1.96 -0.86 7.76
CA VAL A 406 -1.21 0.05 8.65
C VAL A 406 -0.54 1.15 7.86
N ILE A 407 -0.51 2.35 8.44
CA ILE A 407 0.31 3.48 7.99
C ILE A 407 1.43 3.64 9.03
N MET A 408 2.67 3.41 8.62
CA MET A 408 3.83 3.41 9.51
C MET A 408 4.64 4.70 9.38
N ASN A 409 5.31 5.09 10.47
CA ASN A 409 6.42 6.05 10.46
C ASN A 409 7.59 5.40 11.20
N GLY A 410 8.54 4.83 10.44
CA GLY A 410 9.51 3.89 10.98
C GLY A 410 8.79 2.70 11.64
N THR A 411 9.09 2.44 12.91
CA THR A 411 8.47 1.37 13.71
C THR A 411 7.13 1.75 14.36
N LYS A 412 6.70 3.01 14.26
CA LYS A 412 5.49 3.53 14.92
C LYS A 412 4.27 3.46 14.01
N ILE A 413 3.11 3.08 14.57
CA ILE A 413 1.84 2.88 13.83
C ILE A 413 1.03 4.19 13.82
N LEU A 414 1.16 5.02 12.78
CA LEU A 414 0.42 6.29 12.70
C LEU A 414 -1.10 6.11 12.67
N SER A 415 -1.57 5.11 11.94
CA SER A 415 -2.97 4.70 11.89
C SER A 415 -3.08 3.25 11.46
N MET A 416 -4.13 2.58 11.89
CA MET A 416 -4.42 1.20 11.55
C MET A 416 -5.89 1.04 11.19
N GLN A 417 -6.20 0.22 10.20
CA GLN A 417 -7.56 -0.15 9.82
C GLN A 417 -7.66 -1.68 9.85
N ALA A 418 -8.58 -2.21 10.64
CA ALA A 418 -8.86 -3.64 10.72
C ALA A 418 -10.37 -3.85 10.61
N LEU A 419 -10.82 -4.65 9.64
CA LEU A 419 -12.25 -4.80 9.34
C LEU A 419 -12.91 -3.42 9.15
N ASP A 420 -14.04 -3.18 9.83
CA ASP A 420 -14.79 -1.92 9.82
C ASP A 420 -14.32 -0.95 10.93
N LEU A 421 -13.17 -1.16 11.56
CA LEU A 421 -12.64 -0.30 12.64
C LEU A 421 -11.44 0.55 12.18
N LYS A 422 -11.48 1.84 12.53
CA LYS A 422 -10.37 2.79 12.28
C LYS A 422 -9.68 3.13 13.59
N PHE A 423 -8.39 2.83 13.71
CA PHE A 423 -7.56 3.13 14.87
C PHE A 423 -6.72 4.38 14.62
N ILE A 424 -6.72 5.28 15.60
CA ILE A 424 -6.08 6.60 15.53
C ILE A 424 -5.30 6.88 16.81
N ASP A 425 -4.11 7.43 16.63
CA ASP A 425 -3.33 8.01 17.71
C ASP A 425 -3.72 9.49 17.92
N SER A 426 -4.24 9.83 19.11
CA SER A 426 -4.54 11.22 19.46
C SER A 426 -3.28 12.10 19.54
N PHE A 427 -2.10 11.51 19.79
CA PHE A 427 -0.83 12.25 19.85
C PHE A 427 -0.42 12.83 18.48
N ASN A 428 -0.93 12.26 17.37
CA ASN A 428 -0.74 12.82 16.03
C ASN A 428 -1.54 14.12 15.80
N TYR A 429 -2.44 14.45 16.72
CA TYR A 429 -3.23 15.68 16.73
C TYR A 429 -2.79 16.62 17.85
N LEU A 430 -2.49 16.05 19.02
CA LEU A 430 -2.16 16.74 20.26
C LEU A 430 -0.79 16.25 20.73
N PRO A 431 0.33 16.78 20.19
CA PRO A 431 1.68 16.24 20.39
C PRO A 431 2.28 16.67 21.74
N PHE A 432 1.55 16.42 22.81
CA PHE A 432 1.95 16.72 24.19
C PHE A 432 1.30 15.73 25.14
N ALA A 433 1.88 15.59 26.34
CA ALA A 433 1.45 14.63 27.35
C ALA A 433 -0.03 14.82 27.75
N LEU A 434 -0.71 13.71 28.05
CA LEU A 434 -2.12 13.68 28.47
C LEU A 434 -2.43 14.65 29.62
N ALA A 435 -1.51 14.76 30.60
CA ALA A 435 -1.62 15.68 31.73
C ALA A 435 -1.73 17.17 31.35
N LYS A 436 -1.22 17.56 30.16
CA LYS A 436 -1.29 18.93 29.64
C LYS A 436 -2.55 19.20 28.83
N MET A 437 -3.35 18.18 28.48
CA MET A 437 -4.57 18.37 27.69
C MET A 437 -5.62 19.22 28.38
N PRO A 438 -5.98 18.99 29.67
CA PRO A 438 -7.03 19.76 30.31
C PRO A 438 -6.76 21.27 30.28
N SER A 439 -5.54 21.69 30.65
CA SER A 439 -5.15 23.09 30.66
C SER A 439 -5.10 23.70 29.26
N ALA A 440 -4.65 22.93 28.25
CA ALA A 440 -4.65 23.38 26.85
C ALA A 440 -6.06 23.67 26.31
N PHE A 441 -7.09 23.02 26.84
CA PHE A 441 -8.50 23.22 26.46
C PHE A 441 -9.31 24.02 27.50
N GLY A 442 -8.68 24.53 28.56
CA GLY A 442 -9.36 25.30 29.60
C GLY A 442 -10.29 24.48 30.52
N LEU A 443 -10.14 23.16 30.57
CA LEU A 443 -10.88 22.26 31.47
C LEU A 443 -10.18 22.23 32.83
N LYS A 444 -10.88 22.66 33.89
CA LYS A 444 -10.29 22.82 35.24
C LYS A 444 -10.60 21.65 36.18
N GLU A 445 -11.70 20.97 35.92
CA GLU A 445 -12.22 19.83 36.68
C GLU A 445 -11.50 18.51 36.36
N LEU A 446 -10.64 18.49 35.35
CA LEU A 446 -9.85 17.33 34.95
C LEU A 446 -8.39 17.57 35.27
N LYS A 447 -7.80 16.70 36.10
CA LYS A 447 -6.36 16.66 36.35
C LYS A 447 -5.89 15.22 36.32
N LYS A 448 -4.77 14.98 35.64
CA LYS A 448 -4.10 13.68 35.70
C LYS A 448 -3.46 13.55 37.09
N GLY A 449 -3.79 12.46 37.80
CA GLY A 449 -3.17 12.10 39.07
C GLY A 449 -1.79 11.45 38.88
N TYR A 450 -1.22 10.94 39.96
CA TYR A 450 0.02 10.16 39.95
C TYR A 450 -0.29 8.70 40.31
N PHE A 451 0.29 7.76 39.56
CA PHE A 451 0.14 6.32 39.79
C PHE A 451 1.50 5.61 39.84
N PRO A 452 1.71 4.66 40.78
CA PRO A 452 2.98 3.96 40.90
C PRO A 452 3.12 2.84 39.86
N HIS A 453 3.49 3.20 38.63
CA HIS A 453 3.57 2.26 37.50
C HIS A 453 4.45 1.03 37.76
N PHE A 454 5.58 1.20 38.46
CA PHE A 454 6.48 0.07 38.79
C PHE A 454 5.95 -0.81 39.92
N PHE A 455 4.88 -0.38 40.61
CA PHE A 455 4.20 -1.17 41.65
C PHE A 455 3.13 -2.09 41.06
N ASN A 456 2.78 -1.93 39.77
CA ASN A 456 1.84 -2.82 39.06
C ASN A 456 2.49 -4.17 38.72
N THR A 457 2.48 -5.06 39.71
CA THR A 457 2.98 -6.44 39.64
C THR A 457 1.88 -7.41 40.07
N GLU A 458 2.00 -8.69 39.71
CA GLU A 458 1.07 -9.74 40.12
C GLU A 458 1.01 -9.85 41.65
N ALA A 459 2.18 -9.75 42.30
CA ALA A 459 2.30 -9.82 43.76
C ALA A 459 1.56 -8.69 44.50
N ASN A 460 1.46 -7.50 43.89
CA ASN A 460 0.87 -6.32 44.51
C ASN A 460 -0.60 -6.09 44.16
N GLN A 461 -1.22 -6.95 43.33
CA GLN A 461 -2.61 -6.73 42.89
C GLN A 461 -3.60 -6.61 44.03
N ASN A 462 -3.38 -7.29 45.17
CA ASN A 462 -4.26 -7.23 46.33
C ASN A 462 -3.71 -6.35 47.47
N TYR A 463 -2.76 -5.46 47.17
CA TYR A 463 -2.10 -4.65 48.18
C TYR A 463 -3.04 -3.59 48.76
N VAL A 464 -3.16 -3.59 50.09
CA VAL A 464 -3.81 -2.53 50.88
C VAL A 464 -2.87 -2.18 52.02
N GLY A 465 -2.36 -0.95 52.04
CA GLY A 465 -1.32 -0.54 52.99
C GLY A 465 -0.92 0.92 52.83
N PRO A 466 0.25 1.34 53.34
CA PRO A 466 0.80 2.67 53.08
C PRO A 466 1.04 2.95 51.60
N TYR A 467 1.12 4.22 51.20
CA TYR A 467 1.49 4.58 49.84
C TYR A 467 2.87 4.01 49.45
N PRO A 468 3.04 3.45 48.22
CA PRO A 468 4.32 2.92 47.75
C PRO A 468 5.43 3.95 47.78
N ALA A 469 6.69 3.50 47.88
CA ALA A 469 7.86 4.38 47.83
C ALA A 469 7.88 5.23 46.55
N ALA A 470 8.40 6.46 46.64
CA ALA A 470 8.46 7.40 45.53
C ALA A 470 9.13 6.83 44.27
N SER A 471 10.10 5.92 44.41
CA SER A 471 10.76 5.24 43.29
C SER A 471 9.79 4.48 42.38
N PHE A 472 8.66 3.98 42.92
CA PHE A 472 7.66 3.27 42.12
C PHE A 472 6.86 4.16 41.17
N TYR A 473 6.97 5.49 41.31
CA TYR A 473 6.30 6.49 40.46
C TYR A 473 7.20 7.05 39.34
N GLY A 474 8.48 6.68 39.30
CA GLY A 474 9.44 7.16 38.29
C GLY A 474 9.75 8.67 38.34
N PRO A 475 10.04 9.28 39.50
CA PRO A 475 10.34 10.71 39.59
C PRO A 475 11.59 11.14 38.81
N ASP A 476 12.50 10.21 38.51
CA ASP A 476 13.75 10.50 37.77
C ASP A 476 13.52 10.79 36.29
N ASP A 477 12.42 10.31 35.72
CA ASP A 477 12.01 10.59 34.34
C ASP A 477 11.22 11.92 34.21
N MET A 478 10.93 12.58 35.33
CA MET A 478 10.20 13.85 35.36
C MET A 478 11.13 15.05 35.17
N THR A 479 10.61 16.13 34.55
CA THR A 479 11.32 17.41 34.56
C THR A 479 11.49 17.94 35.98
N SER A 480 12.49 18.77 36.23
CA SER A 480 12.73 19.37 37.55
C SER A 480 11.48 20.03 38.15
N SER A 481 10.70 20.73 37.33
CA SER A 481 9.42 21.35 37.73
C SER A 481 8.33 20.32 38.06
N ALA A 482 8.18 19.27 37.26
CA ALA A 482 7.16 18.24 37.48
C ALA A 482 7.48 17.38 38.70
N ARG A 483 8.77 17.10 38.92
CA ARG A 483 9.28 16.37 40.09
C ARG A 483 9.00 17.11 41.40
N ALA A 484 9.17 18.43 41.42
CA ALA A 484 8.84 19.24 42.59
C ALA A 484 7.34 19.17 42.95
N VAL A 485 6.45 19.24 41.95
CA VAL A 485 5.00 19.11 42.14
C VAL A 485 4.64 17.70 42.63
N PHE A 486 5.30 16.67 42.10
CA PHE A 486 5.10 15.29 42.53
C PHE A 486 5.44 15.10 44.02
N TYR A 487 6.61 15.56 44.48
CA TYR A 487 7.00 15.39 45.88
C TYR A 487 6.08 16.14 46.85
N ALA A 488 5.62 17.34 46.49
CA ALA A 488 4.62 18.05 47.29
C ALA A 488 3.32 17.25 47.42
N TRP A 489 2.83 16.67 46.32
CA TRP A 489 1.66 15.78 46.34
C TRP A 489 1.91 14.49 47.15
N TYR A 490 3.11 13.92 47.05
CA TYR A 490 3.48 12.66 47.72
C TYR A 490 3.57 12.83 49.24
N GLU A 491 4.10 13.97 49.71
CA GLU A 491 4.10 14.34 51.13
C GLU A 491 2.67 14.42 51.69
N GLU A 492 1.73 15.00 50.94
CA GLU A 492 0.31 15.06 51.33
C GLU A 492 -0.37 13.68 51.43
N GLN A 493 0.20 12.63 50.83
CA GLN A 493 -0.33 11.26 50.92
C GLN A 493 0.25 10.46 52.08
N GLN A 494 1.27 10.97 52.78
CA GLN A 494 1.85 10.25 53.92
C GLN A 494 0.82 10.04 55.04
N GLY A 495 0.83 8.84 55.61
CA GLY A 495 -0.12 8.41 56.64
C GLY A 495 -1.50 7.99 56.13
N LYS A 496 -1.78 8.10 54.82
CA LYS A 496 -3.02 7.59 54.22
C LYS A 496 -2.88 6.14 53.77
N THR A 497 -4.00 5.44 53.70
CA THR A 497 -4.07 4.08 53.14
C THR A 497 -4.20 4.15 51.62
N PHE A 498 -3.35 3.38 50.95
CA PHE A 498 -3.36 3.11 49.52
C PHE A 498 -3.98 1.73 49.27
N ASP A 499 -5.06 1.72 48.50
CA ASP A 499 -5.71 0.52 47.98
C ASP A 499 -5.36 0.41 46.50
N PHE A 500 -4.54 -0.59 46.15
CA PHE A 500 -4.01 -0.71 44.80
C PHE A 500 -5.13 -0.84 43.76
N GLN A 501 -6.11 -1.73 43.95
CA GLN A 501 -7.17 -1.95 42.95
C GLN A 501 -8.03 -0.70 42.75
N LYS A 502 -8.34 0.00 43.85
CA LYS A 502 -9.14 1.22 43.79
C LYS A 502 -8.43 2.36 43.06
N GLU A 503 -7.17 2.63 43.42
CA GLU A 503 -6.38 3.69 42.79
C GLU A 503 -6.02 3.35 41.34
N PHE A 504 -5.74 2.08 41.06
CA PHE A 504 -5.43 1.57 39.72
C PHE A 504 -6.58 1.78 38.75
N LEU A 505 -7.80 1.40 39.15
CA LEU A 505 -8.99 1.62 38.35
C LEU A 505 -9.33 3.12 38.23
N ALA A 506 -9.25 3.87 39.33
CA ALA A 506 -9.57 5.30 39.33
C ALA A 506 -8.63 6.10 38.42
N TYR A 507 -7.34 5.77 38.41
CA TYR A 507 -6.35 6.39 37.54
C TYR A 507 -6.64 6.15 36.06
N CYS A 508 -6.84 4.89 35.65
CA CYS A 508 -7.13 4.56 34.26
C CYS A 508 -8.47 5.18 33.78
N ILE A 509 -9.50 5.20 34.63
CA ILE A 509 -10.76 5.91 34.35
C ILE A 509 -10.51 7.40 34.09
N SER A 510 -9.70 8.05 34.94
CA SER A 510 -9.36 9.46 34.80
C SER A 510 -8.63 9.74 33.47
N ASP A 511 -7.68 8.89 33.09
CA ASP A 511 -6.93 9.04 31.83
C ASP A 511 -7.85 8.94 30.60
N VAL A 512 -8.77 7.97 30.58
CA VAL A 512 -9.72 7.82 29.47
C VAL A 512 -10.75 8.96 29.45
N ASP A 513 -11.19 9.47 30.60
CA ASP A 513 -12.07 10.65 30.69
C ASP A 513 -11.38 11.92 30.16
N ILE A 514 -10.12 12.15 30.53
CA ILE A 514 -9.30 13.25 30.00
C ILE A 514 -9.18 13.13 28.48
N LEU A 515 -8.79 11.95 28.00
CA LEU A 515 -8.60 11.68 26.58
C LEU A 515 -9.89 11.94 25.79
N GLN A 516 -11.01 11.37 26.24
CA GLN A 516 -12.32 11.54 25.61
C GLN A 516 -12.71 13.01 25.52
N ARG A 517 -12.73 13.72 26.64
CA ARG A 517 -13.29 15.09 26.72
C ARG A 517 -12.40 16.09 25.98
N CYS A 518 -11.08 15.95 26.08
CA CYS A 518 -10.14 16.82 25.36
C CYS A 518 -10.17 16.56 23.84
N CYS A 519 -10.21 15.30 23.41
CA CYS A 519 -10.36 14.98 21.99
C CYS A 519 -11.69 15.48 21.43
N ALA A 520 -12.77 15.39 22.21
CA ALA A 520 -14.07 15.92 21.82
C ALA A 520 -14.05 17.44 21.64
N GLN A 521 -13.48 18.17 22.60
CA GLN A 521 -13.33 19.62 22.51
C GLN A 521 -12.48 20.04 21.31
N PHE A 522 -11.36 19.34 21.07
CA PHE A 522 -10.53 19.54 19.88
C PHE A 522 -11.33 19.33 18.59
N ALA A 523 -12.03 18.20 18.45
CA ALA A 523 -12.79 17.88 17.25
C ALA A 523 -13.90 18.89 16.98
N GLN A 524 -14.61 19.33 18.02
CA GLN A 524 -15.65 20.36 17.93
C GLN A 524 -15.06 21.70 17.49
N THR A 525 -13.93 22.11 18.08
CA THR A 525 -13.25 23.37 17.75
C THR A 525 -12.81 23.39 16.28
N ILE A 526 -12.13 22.34 15.82
CA ILE A 526 -11.70 22.23 14.42
C ILE A 526 -12.90 22.21 13.46
N HIS A 527 -13.94 21.43 13.78
CA HIS A 527 -15.12 21.38 12.94
C HIS A 527 -15.82 22.74 12.87
N ALA A 528 -15.94 23.46 14.00
CA ALA A 528 -16.52 24.79 14.04
C ALA A 528 -15.76 25.78 13.14
N LEU A 529 -14.42 25.78 13.23
CA LEU A 529 -13.55 26.71 12.50
C LEU A 529 -13.50 26.42 10.99
N VAL A 530 -13.23 25.17 10.61
CA VAL A 530 -12.87 24.84 9.21
C VAL A 530 -13.79 23.83 8.54
N LYS A 531 -14.82 23.31 9.23
CA LYS A 531 -15.77 22.30 8.73
C LYS A 531 -15.07 21.02 8.25
N VAL A 532 -14.14 20.55 9.08
CA VAL A 532 -13.43 19.28 8.92
C VAL A 532 -13.65 18.46 10.20
N TYR A 533 -13.96 17.18 10.06
CA TYR A 533 -14.01 16.21 11.15
C TYR A 533 -12.65 15.54 11.29
N PRO A 534 -11.75 16.00 12.18
CA PRO A 534 -10.33 15.61 12.16
C PRO A 534 -10.11 14.10 12.25
N PHE A 535 -10.75 13.41 13.19
CA PHE A 535 -10.58 11.97 13.36
C PHE A 535 -11.23 11.14 12.26
N ARG A 536 -12.27 11.65 11.60
CA ARG A 536 -12.97 10.91 10.54
C ARG A 536 -12.25 11.04 9.21
N GLU A 537 -11.89 12.26 8.84
CA GLU A 537 -11.42 12.62 7.50
C GLU A 537 -9.88 12.67 7.38
N ALA A 538 -9.16 12.72 8.50
CA ALA A 538 -7.70 12.78 8.55
C ALA A 538 -7.12 11.73 9.51
N ILE A 539 -5.79 11.66 9.55
CA ILE A 539 -5.00 10.81 10.46
C ILE A 539 -4.01 11.60 11.33
N THR A 540 -3.74 12.87 10.99
CA THR A 540 -2.85 13.77 11.72
C THR A 540 -3.38 15.20 11.72
N PHE A 541 -2.83 16.06 12.59
CA PHE A 541 -3.11 17.49 12.55
C PHE A 541 -2.70 18.14 11.22
N ALA A 542 -1.53 17.78 10.68
CA ALA A 542 -1.07 18.30 9.39
C ALA A 542 -2.01 17.92 8.23
N SER A 543 -2.52 16.68 8.24
CA SER A 543 -3.52 16.23 7.27
C SER A 543 -4.84 16.99 7.43
N THR A 544 -5.26 17.28 8.67
CA THR A 544 -6.43 18.11 8.97
C THR A 544 -6.27 19.53 8.43
N ALA A 545 -5.11 20.16 8.67
CA ALA A 545 -4.80 21.51 8.18
C ALA A 545 -4.74 21.56 6.64
N ASN A 546 -4.12 20.56 6.00
CA ASN A 546 -4.09 20.45 4.54
C ASN A 546 -5.50 20.30 3.95
N LEU A 547 -6.35 19.47 4.56
CA LEU A 547 -7.75 19.28 4.14
C LEU A 547 -8.56 20.57 4.31
N ALA A 548 -8.39 21.28 5.42
CA ALA A 548 -9.01 22.58 5.65
C ALA A 548 -8.61 23.59 4.56
N TYR A 549 -7.32 23.67 4.24
CA TYR A 549 -6.80 24.52 3.17
C TYR A 549 -7.42 24.17 1.81
N ARG A 550 -7.34 22.90 1.40
CA ARG A 550 -7.85 22.41 0.10
C ARG A 550 -9.36 22.52 -0.07
N ARG A 551 -10.12 22.55 1.03
CA ARG A 551 -11.59 22.63 1.02
C ARG A 551 -12.12 24.06 1.01
N ARG A 552 -11.41 24.98 1.67
CA ARG A 552 -11.95 26.32 1.97
C ARG A 552 -11.17 27.45 1.30
N PHE A 553 -9.87 27.28 1.07
CA PHE A 553 -8.96 28.38 0.79
C PHE A 553 -8.17 28.22 -0.50
N MET A 554 -7.84 26.99 -0.92
CA MET A 554 -7.02 26.73 -2.10
C MET A 554 -7.81 27.00 -3.39
N PRO A 555 -7.33 27.87 -4.30
CA PRO A 555 -7.93 28.03 -5.62
C PRO A 555 -7.76 26.75 -6.47
N PRO A 556 -8.70 26.45 -7.38
CA PRO A 556 -8.56 25.34 -8.32
C PRO A 556 -7.32 25.52 -9.20
N ASP A 557 -6.67 24.42 -9.56
CA ASP A 557 -5.53 24.36 -10.50
C ASP A 557 -4.37 25.32 -10.16
N SER A 558 -4.15 25.62 -8.87
CA SER A 558 -3.16 26.60 -8.40
C SER A 558 -1.81 26.00 -8.01
N ILE A 559 -1.80 24.86 -7.31
CA ILE A 559 -0.57 24.22 -6.84
C ILE A 559 -0.27 23.04 -7.74
N ALA A 560 0.80 23.13 -8.53
CA ALA A 560 1.24 22.05 -9.41
C ALA A 560 1.71 20.82 -8.63
N ILE A 561 1.38 19.64 -9.15
CA ILE A 561 1.99 18.39 -8.72
C ILE A 561 3.18 18.09 -9.61
N ILE A 562 4.36 18.10 -9.01
CA ILE A 562 5.62 17.72 -9.66
C ILE A 562 5.55 16.21 -9.95
N PRO A 563 5.71 15.79 -11.22
CA PRO A 563 5.72 14.37 -11.55
C PRO A 563 6.82 13.62 -10.78
N ASN A 564 6.63 12.33 -10.53
CA ASN A 564 7.56 11.53 -9.71
C ASN A 564 8.99 11.51 -10.29
N LEU A 565 9.14 11.64 -11.61
CA LEU A 565 10.42 11.67 -12.32
C LEU A 565 10.82 13.09 -12.77
N GLY A 566 10.26 14.13 -12.13
CA GLY A 566 10.46 15.51 -12.54
C GLY A 566 9.63 15.91 -13.77
N TYR A 567 9.80 17.15 -14.24
CA TYR A 567 9.01 17.72 -15.34
C TYR A 567 9.37 17.19 -16.73
N HIS A 568 10.48 16.46 -16.84
CA HIS A 568 10.91 15.77 -18.06
C HIS A 568 11.24 14.29 -17.81
N PRO A 569 10.24 13.42 -17.53
CA PRO A 569 10.47 11.98 -17.35
C PRO A 569 11.08 11.33 -18.59
N ALA A 570 10.66 11.80 -19.78
CA ALA A 570 11.18 11.36 -21.07
C ALA A 570 12.63 11.78 -21.34
N ARG A 571 13.22 12.62 -20.47
CA ARG A 571 14.62 13.02 -20.52
C ARG A 571 15.49 12.27 -19.50
N GLN A 572 15.03 11.14 -18.96
CA GLN A 572 15.93 10.18 -18.32
C GLN A 572 16.67 9.40 -19.41
N PHE A 573 17.58 10.09 -20.08
CA PHE A 573 18.44 9.49 -21.07
C PHE A 573 19.49 8.63 -20.36
N SER A 574 19.85 7.50 -20.95
CA SER A 574 21.02 6.77 -20.50
C SER A 574 22.24 7.69 -20.64
N LEU A 575 22.96 7.93 -19.55
CA LEU A 575 24.20 8.71 -19.60
C LEU A 575 25.21 8.05 -20.54
N LYS A 576 25.21 6.71 -20.61
CA LYS A 576 26.04 5.95 -21.57
C LYS A 576 25.60 6.22 -23.01
N ALA A 577 24.30 6.22 -23.30
CA ALA A 577 23.77 6.56 -24.62
C ALA A 577 24.14 7.99 -25.02
N SER A 578 23.95 8.95 -24.10
CA SER A 578 24.27 10.36 -24.33
C SER A 578 25.76 10.56 -24.64
N ARG A 579 26.65 9.90 -23.89
CA ARG A 579 28.11 9.92 -24.13
C ARG A 579 28.47 9.32 -25.48
N TRP A 580 27.86 8.18 -25.83
CA TRP A 580 28.08 7.51 -27.11
C TRP A 580 27.65 8.38 -28.30
N LEU A 581 26.44 8.94 -28.26
CA LEU A 581 25.92 9.79 -29.33
C LEU A 581 26.71 11.09 -29.46
N SER A 582 27.11 11.71 -28.35
CA SER A 582 27.96 12.91 -28.38
C SER A 582 29.34 12.62 -28.95
N TRP A 583 29.90 11.43 -28.67
CA TRP A 583 31.17 10.98 -29.23
C TRP A 583 31.11 10.80 -30.75
N LEU A 584 30.02 10.20 -31.25
CA LEU A 584 29.76 10.06 -32.69
C LEU A 584 29.45 11.40 -33.36
N GLY A 585 28.75 12.29 -32.65
CA GLY A 585 28.31 13.61 -33.12
C GLY A 585 29.44 14.59 -33.46
N ARG A 586 30.71 14.23 -33.17
CA ARG A 586 31.89 15.00 -33.60
C ARG A 586 32.10 14.93 -35.11
N ASP A 587 31.79 13.78 -35.70
CA ASP A 587 32.03 13.50 -37.12
C ASP A 587 30.72 13.40 -37.93
N LEU A 588 29.57 13.33 -37.23
CA LEU A 588 28.26 13.07 -37.83
C LEU A 588 27.20 14.07 -37.31
N PRO A 589 26.29 14.57 -38.16
CA PRO A 589 25.25 15.52 -37.76
C PRO A 589 24.07 14.82 -37.08
N ILE A 590 24.32 14.22 -35.91
CA ILE A 590 23.32 13.46 -35.17
C ILE A 590 22.53 14.41 -34.25
N GLN A 591 21.23 14.49 -34.47
CA GLN A 591 20.28 15.10 -33.54
C GLN A 591 19.95 14.10 -32.42
N HIS A 592 20.10 14.51 -31.17
CA HIS A 592 19.81 13.68 -30.00
C HIS A 592 19.35 14.53 -28.82
N ALA A 593 19.03 13.87 -27.71
CA ALA A 593 18.63 14.46 -26.43
C ALA A 593 19.30 15.80 -26.02
N TRP A 594 20.59 15.96 -26.31
CA TRP A 594 21.43 17.09 -25.87
C TRP A 594 21.83 18.05 -27.01
N ASN A 595 21.39 17.78 -28.24
CA ASN A 595 21.64 18.61 -29.41
C ASN A 595 20.39 18.61 -30.30
N GLY A 596 19.44 19.50 -30.01
CA GLY A 596 18.17 19.63 -30.74
C GLY A 596 17.03 18.70 -30.26
N GLY A 597 17.27 17.81 -29.30
CA GLY A 597 16.27 16.91 -28.71
C GLY A 597 16.04 15.63 -29.51
N GLU A 598 15.48 14.60 -28.88
CA GLU A 598 15.16 13.33 -29.55
C GLU A 598 14.01 13.47 -30.56
N VAL A 599 14.10 12.72 -31.66
CA VAL A 599 13.13 12.77 -32.76
C VAL A 599 12.05 11.70 -32.58
N LYS A 600 10.80 12.06 -32.84
CA LYS A 600 9.65 11.16 -32.72
C LYS A 600 9.10 10.77 -34.10
N PHE A 601 9.08 9.47 -34.37
CA PHE A 601 8.48 8.86 -35.56
C PHE A 601 7.30 7.98 -35.16
N GLY A 602 6.08 8.46 -35.41
CA GLY A 602 4.85 7.78 -35.01
C GLY A 602 4.77 7.56 -33.49
N ASN A 603 4.83 6.30 -33.05
CA ASN A 603 4.80 5.93 -31.63
C ASN A 603 6.21 5.76 -31.02
N PHE A 604 7.27 5.93 -31.80
CA PHE A 604 8.65 5.71 -31.35
C PHE A 604 9.36 7.06 -31.20
N THR A 605 10.02 7.26 -30.05
CA THR A 605 11.01 8.34 -29.85
C THR A 605 12.37 7.66 -29.86
N VAL A 606 13.30 8.12 -30.70
CA VAL A 606 14.60 7.46 -30.93
C VAL A 606 15.73 8.21 -30.23
N ASP A 607 16.78 7.50 -29.79
CA ASP A 607 17.87 8.11 -29.01
C ASP A 607 18.70 9.11 -29.83
N GLY A 608 18.97 8.81 -31.11
CA GLY A 608 19.66 9.69 -32.04
C GLY A 608 19.18 9.54 -33.49
N TYR A 609 19.20 10.64 -34.26
CA TYR A 609 18.76 10.67 -35.65
C TYR A 609 19.64 11.57 -36.52
N ASP A 610 20.08 11.05 -37.66
CA ASP A 610 20.69 11.82 -38.74
C ASP A 610 19.69 11.91 -39.90
N GLU A 611 19.20 13.13 -40.14
CA GLU A 611 18.22 13.42 -41.19
C GLU A 611 18.80 13.21 -42.60
N SER A 612 20.07 13.54 -42.79
CA SER A 612 20.73 13.53 -44.10
C SER A 612 20.85 12.11 -44.66
N THR A 613 21.12 11.13 -43.78
CA THR A 613 21.26 9.71 -44.15
C THR A 613 20.03 8.87 -43.80
N ARG A 614 19.03 9.47 -43.14
CA ARG A 614 17.87 8.78 -42.54
C ARG A 614 18.30 7.63 -41.63
N THR A 615 19.34 7.85 -40.83
CA THR A 615 19.90 6.85 -39.90
C THR A 615 19.40 7.10 -38.48
N VAL A 616 18.87 6.06 -37.85
CA VAL A 616 18.47 6.02 -36.45
C VAL A 616 19.55 5.31 -35.64
N TYR A 617 19.95 5.93 -34.53
CA TYR A 617 20.89 5.39 -33.55
C TYR A 617 20.15 5.03 -32.28
N GLU A 618 20.20 3.77 -31.85
CA GLU A 618 19.52 3.27 -30.64
C GLU A 618 20.50 2.61 -29.68
N PHE A 619 20.39 2.95 -28.40
CA PHE A 619 21.23 2.40 -27.34
C PHE A 619 20.41 1.49 -26.42
N TYR A 620 20.76 0.22 -26.36
CA TYR A 620 20.02 -0.75 -25.55
C TYR A 620 20.69 -1.03 -24.21
N GLY A 621 20.16 -0.42 -23.15
CA GLY A 621 20.47 -0.81 -21.77
C GLY A 621 20.15 -2.29 -21.54
N CYS A 622 21.15 -3.10 -21.20
CA CYS A 622 21.02 -4.57 -21.20
C CYS A 622 19.91 -5.04 -20.24
N TYR A 623 19.83 -4.40 -19.07
CA TYR A 623 18.84 -4.70 -18.04
C TYR A 623 17.40 -4.39 -18.50
N TRP A 624 17.21 -3.23 -19.12
CA TRP A 624 15.88 -2.72 -19.49
C TRP A 624 15.31 -3.32 -20.80
N HIS A 625 16.19 -3.79 -21.68
CA HIS A 625 15.85 -4.30 -23.01
C HIS A 625 15.96 -5.84 -23.12
N GLY A 626 16.33 -6.53 -22.04
CA GLY A 626 16.32 -8.00 -22.02
C GLY A 626 17.49 -8.67 -22.73
N CYS A 627 18.71 -8.16 -22.58
CA CYS A 627 19.87 -8.68 -23.34
C CYS A 627 20.07 -10.20 -23.12
N PRO A 628 20.04 -11.04 -24.17
CA PRO A 628 20.19 -12.49 -24.04
C PRO A 628 21.61 -12.92 -23.66
N ILE A 629 22.61 -12.06 -23.85
CA ILE A 629 24.01 -12.32 -23.50
C ILE A 629 24.26 -12.05 -22.01
N CYS A 630 23.71 -10.97 -21.47
CA CYS A 630 23.92 -10.58 -20.07
C CYS A 630 22.97 -11.31 -19.10
N PHE A 631 21.80 -11.74 -19.56
CA PHE A 631 20.78 -12.37 -18.73
C PHE A 631 20.27 -13.71 -19.32
N PRO A 632 21.15 -14.65 -19.71
CA PRO A 632 20.75 -15.89 -20.40
C PRO A 632 19.83 -16.77 -19.54
N ASP A 633 20.12 -16.88 -18.24
CA ASP A 633 19.37 -17.75 -17.32
C ASP A 633 18.07 -17.12 -16.80
N LEU A 634 17.85 -15.83 -17.05
CA LEU A 634 16.68 -15.08 -16.57
C LEU A 634 15.64 -14.84 -17.67
N ALA A 635 15.79 -15.47 -18.83
CA ALA A 635 14.92 -15.26 -19.98
C ALA A 635 13.41 -15.43 -19.65
N THR A 636 13.07 -16.44 -18.84
CA THR A 636 11.71 -16.74 -18.40
C THR A 636 11.31 -16.04 -17.10
N GLU A 637 12.26 -15.41 -16.41
CA GLU A 637 12.02 -14.72 -15.14
C GLU A 637 11.41 -13.34 -15.36
N THR A 638 10.56 -12.93 -14.42
CA THR A 638 9.85 -11.66 -14.48
C THR A 638 10.76 -10.49 -14.11
N HIS A 639 10.78 -9.43 -14.91
CA HIS A 639 11.66 -8.28 -14.69
C HIS A 639 11.27 -7.55 -13.38
N PRO A 640 12.21 -7.32 -12.44
CA PRO A 640 11.90 -6.79 -11.11
C PRO A 640 11.15 -5.45 -11.10
N HIS A 641 11.50 -4.55 -12.02
CA HIS A 641 10.85 -3.23 -12.14
C HIS A 641 9.76 -3.14 -13.22
N ARG A 642 9.61 -4.18 -14.04
CA ARG A 642 8.60 -4.26 -15.11
C ARG A 642 7.90 -5.59 -14.99
N THR A 643 7.22 -5.79 -13.86
CA THR A 643 6.66 -7.07 -13.42
C THR A 643 5.60 -7.69 -14.34
N GLN A 644 5.28 -7.03 -15.44
CA GLN A 644 4.39 -7.48 -16.50
C GLN A 644 5.13 -8.12 -17.69
N PHE A 645 6.46 -8.10 -17.68
CA PHE A 645 7.32 -8.62 -18.74
C PHE A 645 8.40 -9.54 -18.15
N THR A 646 8.73 -10.61 -18.86
CA THR A 646 9.99 -11.37 -18.65
C THR A 646 11.13 -10.74 -19.42
N TYR A 647 12.38 -11.07 -19.09
CA TYR A 647 13.55 -10.61 -19.87
C TYR A 647 13.44 -11.01 -21.35
N ASN A 648 12.96 -12.22 -21.67
CA ASN A 648 12.73 -12.62 -23.05
C ASN A 648 11.65 -11.78 -23.75
N SER A 649 10.54 -11.46 -23.07
CA SER A 649 9.52 -10.61 -23.68
C SER A 649 9.99 -9.17 -23.91
N LEU A 650 10.92 -8.66 -23.09
CA LEU A 650 11.54 -7.34 -23.31
C LEU A 650 12.47 -7.36 -24.53
N TYR A 651 13.22 -8.45 -24.72
CA TYR A 651 14.04 -8.66 -25.90
C TYR A 651 13.19 -8.71 -27.17
N GLU A 652 12.10 -9.49 -27.16
CA GLU A 652 11.16 -9.58 -28.28
C GLU A 652 10.55 -8.21 -28.63
N LEU A 653 10.22 -7.39 -27.62
CA LEU A 653 9.74 -6.01 -27.84
C LEU A 653 10.81 -5.14 -28.49
N THR A 654 12.07 -5.28 -28.08
CA THR A 654 13.21 -4.55 -28.66
C THR A 654 13.39 -4.91 -30.14
N LEU A 655 13.37 -6.21 -30.48
CA LEU A 655 13.45 -6.66 -31.87
C LEU A 655 12.24 -6.22 -32.71
N THR A 656 11.04 -6.24 -32.13
CA THR A 656 9.83 -5.76 -32.81
C THR A 656 9.94 -4.28 -33.15
N ARG A 657 10.52 -3.48 -32.26
CA ARG A 657 10.79 -2.05 -32.51
C ARG A 657 11.79 -1.87 -33.65
N GLU A 658 12.88 -2.63 -33.68
CA GLU A 658 13.85 -2.56 -34.77
C GLU A 658 13.22 -2.84 -36.13
N LEU A 659 12.43 -3.92 -36.21
CA LEU A 659 11.74 -4.30 -37.43
C LEU A 659 10.81 -3.18 -37.90
N ALA A 660 10.04 -2.59 -36.99
CA ALA A 660 9.13 -1.49 -37.33
C ALA A 660 9.86 -0.23 -37.85
N LEU A 661 11.07 0.07 -37.35
CA LEU A 661 11.88 1.18 -37.85
C LEU A 661 12.48 0.86 -39.23
N LYS A 662 13.01 -0.36 -39.41
CA LYS A 662 13.55 -0.82 -40.70
C LYS A 662 12.47 -0.87 -41.80
N GLU A 663 11.26 -1.33 -41.47
CA GLU A 663 10.11 -1.34 -42.39
C GLU A 663 9.67 0.07 -42.83
N GLN A 664 9.91 1.09 -42.01
CA GLN A 664 9.68 2.49 -42.36
C GLN A 664 10.81 3.10 -43.21
N GLY A 665 11.81 2.31 -43.60
CA GLY A 665 12.91 2.70 -44.46
C GLY A 665 14.03 3.47 -43.76
N PHE A 666 14.14 3.36 -42.43
CA PHE A 666 15.27 3.91 -41.68
C PHE A 666 16.46 2.94 -41.70
N GLN A 667 17.66 3.49 -41.81
CA GLN A 667 18.88 2.74 -41.48
C GLN A 667 19.00 2.70 -39.95
N LEU A 668 19.39 1.56 -39.38
CA LEU A 668 19.44 1.40 -37.93
C LEU A 668 20.84 1.00 -37.47
N VAL A 669 21.42 1.82 -36.59
CA VAL A 669 22.68 1.57 -35.89
C VAL A 669 22.36 1.35 -34.42
N THR A 670 22.69 0.17 -33.89
CA THR A 670 22.38 -0.19 -32.51
C THR A 670 23.64 -0.51 -31.72
N LEU A 671 23.63 -0.21 -30.42
CA LEU A 671 24.70 -0.56 -29.50
C LEU A 671 24.12 -1.02 -28.17
N TRP A 672 24.46 -2.23 -27.71
CA TRP A 672 24.09 -2.66 -26.38
C TRP A 672 25.05 -2.10 -25.33
N GLU A 673 24.53 -1.93 -24.13
CA GLU A 673 25.28 -1.42 -22.99
C GLU A 673 26.55 -2.22 -22.70
N HIS A 674 26.50 -3.55 -22.78
CA HIS A 674 27.67 -4.38 -22.52
C HIS A 674 28.76 -4.27 -23.60
N GLU A 675 28.37 -3.99 -24.85
CA GLU A 675 29.32 -3.71 -25.93
C GLU A 675 29.92 -2.33 -25.77
N PHE A 676 29.12 -1.34 -25.37
CA PHE A 676 29.61 -0.01 -25.01
C PHE A 676 30.65 -0.09 -23.89
N ASP A 677 30.34 -0.79 -22.80
CA ASP A 677 31.27 -0.95 -21.68
C ASP A 677 32.56 -1.63 -22.14
N LYS A 678 32.47 -2.67 -22.98
CA LYS A 678 33.65 -3.35 -23.53
C LYS A 678 34.51 -2.43 -24.42
N GLN A 679 33.89 -1.58 -25.24
CA GLN A 679 34.58 -0.72 -26.19
C GLN A 679 35.15 0.55 -25.56
N PHE A 680 34.42 1.20 -24.66
CA PHE A 680 34.69 2.57 -24.24
C PHE A 680 35.20 2.71 -22.80
N GLN A 681 35.05 1.68 -21.95
CA GLN A 681 35.50 1.75 -20.56
C GLN A 681 37.04 1.84 -20.42
N LYS A 682 37.79 1.36 -21.43
CA LYS A 682 39.26 1.37 -21.46
C LYS A 682 39.87 2.34 -22.49
N SER A 683 39.04 3.13 -23.17
CA SER A 683 39.52 4.06 -24.20
C SER A 683 39.93 5.39 -23.57
N GLU A 684 41.23 5.67 -23.47
CA GLU A 684 41.74 6.96 -22.95
C GLU A 684 41.15 8.18 -23.69
N PRO A 685 41.13 8.23 -25.04
CA PRO A 685 40.55 9.37 -25.77
C PRO A 685 39.06 9.58 -25.46
N PHE A 686 38.31 8.51 -25.20
CA PHE A 686 36.91 8.61 -24.82
C PHE A 686 36.74 9.12 -23.38
N GLN A 687 37.59 8.68 -22.45
CA GLN A 687 37.54 9.14 -21.07
C GLN A 687 37.94 10.62 -20.94
N ASP A 688 38.92 11.09 -21.72
CA ASP A 688 39.26 12.52 -21.82
C ASP A 688 38.07 13.33 -22.33
N PHE A 689 37.45 12.91 -23.44
CA PHE A 689 36.25 13.55 -23.96
C PHE A 689 35.10 13.59 -22.95
N VAL A 690 34.87 12.49 -22.21
CA VAL A 690 33.82 12.43 -21.18
C VAL A 690 34.13 13.35 -19.99
N ARG A 691 35.41 13.55 -19.63
CA ARG A 691 35.81 14.51 -18.58
C ARG A 691 35.52 15.95 -19.00
N GLU A 692 35.70 16.27 -20.27
CA GLU A 692 35.40 17.59 -20.82
C GLU A 692 33.89 17.79 -21.06
N LEU A 693 33.12 16.70 -21.23
CA LEU A 693 31.66 16.75 -21.27
C LEU A 693 31.07 16.96 -19.86
N GLU A 694 30.81 18.22 -19.50
CA GLU A 694 30.00 18.55 -18.33
C GLU A 694 28.51 18.23 -18.60
N PHE A 695 28.09 16.99 -18.30
CA PHE A 695 26.67 16.64 -18.25
C PHE A 695 26.02 17.18 -16.98
N GLN A 696 25.25 18.27 -17.09
CA GLN A 696 24.41 18.72 -15.98
C GLN A 696 23.10 17.93 -15.95
N PRO A 697 22.80 17.19 -14.87
CA PRO A 697 21.53 16.48 -14.77
C PRO A 697 20.36 17.48 -14.77
N PRO A 698 19.16 17.08 -15.25
CA PRO A 698 17.99 17.93 -15.18
C PRO A 698 17.71 18.36 -13.73
N LEU A 699 17.40 19.66 -13.55
CA LEU A 699 17.07 20.22 -12.24
C LEU A 699 15.92 19.45 -11.59
N ASN A 700 16.15 18.96 -10.37
CA ASN A 700 15.14 18.28 -9.55
C ASN A 700 14.64 19.22 -8.44
N PRO A 701 13.41 19.78 -8.54
CA PRO A 701 12.89 20.72 -7.54
C PRO A 701 12.85 20.18 -6.11
N ARG A 702 12.85 18.86 -5.91
CA ARG A 702 12.79 18.25 -4.58
C ARG A 702 14.08 18.47 -3.78
N GLU A 703 15.20 18.69 -4.46
CA GLU A 703 16.51 18.92 -3.83
C GLU A 703 16.59 20.30 -3.15
N ALA A 704 15.69 21.24 -3.48
CA ALA A 704 15.65 22.55 -2.81
C ALA A 704 14.92 22.55 -1.46
N LEU A 705 14.32 21.42 -1.06
CA LEU A 705 13.53 21.37 0.16
C LEU A 705 14.44 21.19 1.38
N TYR A 706 14.76 22.29 2.05
CA TYR A 706 15.53 22.30 3.30
C TYR A 706 14.67 22.66 4.51
N GLY A 707 15.13 22.25 5.69
CA GLY A 707 14.52 22.60 6.97
C GLY A 707 14.89 24.01 7.46
N GLY A 708 14.59 24.29 8.73
CA GLY A 708 15.06 25.52 9.37
C GLY A 708 16.59 25.57 9.46
N ARG A 709 17.17 26.76 9.36
CA ARG A 709 18.60 26.97 9.55
C ARG A 709 18.97 26.81 11.02
N THR A 710 19.73 25.77 11.33
CA THR A 710 20.37 25.57 12.64
C THR A 710 21.88 25.59 12.44
N ASN A 711 22.56 26.59 12.99
CA ASN A 711 24.01 26.72 12.85
C ASN A 711 24.58 27.33 14.15
N ALA A 712 25.68 26.76 14.63
CA ALA A 712 26.51 27.38 15.64
C ALA A 712 27.68 28.09 14.94
N THR A 713 27.63 29.42 14.85
CA THR A 713 28.68 30.23 14.21
C THR A 713 29.94 30.32 15.06
N ARG A 714 29.79 30.29 16.39
CA ARG A 714 30.89 30.24 17.34
C ARG A 714 30.46 29.46 18.58
N LEU A 715 31.24 28.44 18.95
CA LEU A 715 31.11 27.81 20.26
C LEU A 715 31.72 28.78 21.29
N TYR A 716 30.88 29.37 22.13
CA TYR A 716 31.29 30.37 23.09
C TYR A 716 30.67 30.03 24.46
N CYS A 717 31.50 29.96 25.49
CA CYS A 717 31.08 29.77 26.89
C CYS A 717 31.39 31.05 27.65
N VAL A 718 30.38 31.64 28.32
CA VAL A 718 30.55 32.83 29.16
C VAL A 718 29.79 32.59 30.46
N GLU A 719 30.38 32.98 31.58
CA GLU A 719 29.65 33.18 32.83
C GLU A 719 28.88 34.51 32.74
N GLY A 720 27.54 34.47 32.74
CA GLY A 720 26.68 35.68 32.73
C GLY A 720 25.32 35.49 32.05
N ASP A 721 24.54 36.58 32.00
CA ASP A 721 23.18 36.59 31.44
C ASP A 721 23.19 36.55 29.90
N MET A 722 22.39 35.64 29.32
CA MET A 722 22.21 35.49 27.88
C MET A 722 20.84 36.03 27.44
N ARG A 723 20.80 36.64 26.24
CA ARG A 723 19.54 37.07 25.61
C ARG A 723 19.13 36.09 24.52
N TYR A 724 17.90 35.61 24.60
CA TYR A 724 17.28 34.76 23.60
C TYR A 724 16.22 35.56 22.84
N VAL A 725 16.30 35.58 21.51
CA VAL A 725 15.32 36.22 20.62
C VAL A 725 14.67 35.12 19.80
N ASP A 726 13.34 35.06 19.84
CA ASP A 726 12.55 34.14 19.03
C ASP A 726 11.58 34.90 18.13
N VAL A 727 11.41 34.42 16.91
CA VAL A 727 10.45 35.00 15.96
C VAL A 727 9.11 34.30 16.14
N CYS A 728 8.16 34.99 16.75
CA CYS A 728 6.82 34.46 16.96
C CYS A 728 6.15 34.10 15.62
N SER A 729 5.94 32.80 15.37
CA SER A 729 5.28 32.28 14.17
C SER A 729 5.97 32.62 12.84
N LEU A 730 7.28 32.37 12.74
CA LEU A 730 8.07 32.60 11.52
C LEU A 730 7.42 32.06 10.24
N TYR A 731 7.07 30.76 10.18
CA TYR A 731 6.50 30.17 8.96
C TYR A 731 5.12 30.73 8.60
N PRO A 732 4.15 30.90 9.53
CA PRO A 732 2.91 31.60 9.23
C PRO A 732 3.11 33.03 8.73
N TYR A 733 4.08 33.78 9.27
CA TYR A 733 4.41 35.11 8.78
C TYR A 733 4.89 35.06 7.33
N VAL A 734 5.81 34.15 7.01
CA VAL A 734 6.30 33.93 5.63
C VAL A 734 5.15 33.55 4.69
N LEU A 735 4.31 32.58 5.08
CA LEU A 735 3.14 32.14 4.31
C LEU A 735 2.15 33.27 4.00
N LYS A 736 2.02 34.24 4.91
CA LYS A 736 1.09 35.38 4.75
C LYS A 736 1.67 36.53 3.90
N HIS A 737 2.98 36.76 3.99
CA HIS A 737 3.59 38.00 3.49
C HIS A 737 4.59 37.81 2.34
N ARG A 738 5.05 36.60 2.05
CA ARG A 738 6.02 36.33 0.98
C ARG A 738 5.35 35.69 -0.24
N PRO A 739 5.85 35.95 -1.46
CA PRO A 739 5.35 35.30 -2.66
C PRO A 739 5.72 33.81 -2.68
N PHE A 740 4.82 32.98 -3.19
CA PHE A 740 5.03 31.55 -3.42
C PHE A 740 4.80 31.23 -4.90
N PRO A 741 5.55 30.27 -5.47
CA PRO A 741 5.33 29.85 -6.84
C PRO A 741 4.01 29.10 -6.98
N LEU A 742 3.29 29.39 -8.06
CA LEU A 742 2.04 28.74 -8.44
C LEU A 742 2.17 28.18 -9.87
N GLY A 743 1.30 27.24 -10.20
CA GLY A 743 1.26 26.67 -11.54
C GLY A 743 2.40 25.69 -11.83
N HIS A 744 2.39 25.13 -13.03
CA HIS A 744 3.53 24.41 -13.56
C HIS A 744 4.57 25.41 -14.04
N PRO A 745 5.87 25.17 -13.77
CA PRO A 745 6.90 26.10 -14.18
C PRO A 745 7.19 26.01 -15.68
N GLU A 746 7.76 27.08 -16.20
CA GLU A 746 8.46 27.12 -17.46
C GLU A 746 9.92 26.69 -17.23
N ILE A 747 10.48 25.91 -18.16
CA ILE A 747 11.82 25.33 -18.02
C ILE A 747 12.69 25.92 -19.11
N ILE A 748 13.72 26.66 -18.69
CA ILE A 748 14.70 27.33 -19.54
C ILE A 748 16.04 26.58 -19.40
N THR A 749 16.59 26.16 -20.53
CA THR A 749 17.87 25.43 -20.60
C THR A 749 18.93 26.15 -21.42
N GLU A 750 18.58 27.27 -22.06
CA GLU A 750 19.47 28.07 -22.91
C GLU A 750 19.02 29.54 -22.91
N ASP A 751 19.84 30.43 -23.48
CA ASP A 751 19.55 31.87 -23.61
C ASP A 751 19.19 32.58 -22.29
N PHE A 752 19.97 32.32 -21.25
CA PHE A 752 19.77 32.90 -19.92
C PHE A 752 19.99 34.43 -19.92
N GLN A 753 19.05 35.14 -19.32
CA GLN A 753 19.18 36.54 -18.90
C GLN A 753 19.87 36.62 -17.53
N ASP A 754 19.97 37.82 -16.99
CA ASP A 754 20.38 38.02 -15.61
C ASP A 754 19.50 37.20 -14.64
N VAL A 755 20.12 36.42 -13.74
CA VAL A 755 19.44 35.57 -12.76
C VAL A 755 18.38 36.32 -11.94
N ARG A 756 18.58 37.63 -11.69
CA ARG A 756 17.66 38.49 -10.93
C ARG A 756 16.34 38.76 -11.65
N SER A 757 16.29 38.57 -12.97
CA SER A 757 15.08 38.70 -13.78
C SER A 757 14.12 37.53 -13.60
N TYR A 758 14.57 36.43 -12.99
CA TYR A 758 13.78 35.22 -12.82
C TYR A 758 13.17 35.14 -11.42
N PHE A 759 11.97 34.57 -11.32
CA PHE A 759 11.34 34.14 -10.07
C PHE A 759 11.14 32.63 -10.16
N GLY A 760 11.80 31.84 -9.31
CA GLY A 760 11.79 30.39 -9.45
C GLY A 760 13.08 29.74 -8.98
N MET A 761 13.38 28.58 -9.55
CA MET A 761 14.48 27.72 -9.11
C MET A 761 15.62 27.73 -10.13
N VAL A 762 16.85 27.99 -9.71
CA VAL A 762 18.02 28.04 -10.60
C VAL A 762 19.06 27.02 -10.16
N LEU A 763 19.57 26.23 -11.10
CA LEU A 763 20.74 25.38 -10.90
C LEU A 763 21.97 26.12 -11.45
N CYS A 764 22.90 26.49 -10.58
CA CYS A 764 24.08 27.27 -10.94
C CYS A 764 25.27 26.95 -10.06
N ARG A 765 26.48 27.18 -10.56
CA ARG A 765 27.71 27.12 -9.75
C ARG A 765 27.93 28.47 -9.08
N VAL A 766 28.21 28.47 -7.78
CA VAL A 766 28.35 29.70 -6.99
C VAL A 766 29.71 29.72 -6.29
N LEU A 767 30.44 30.83 -6.43
CA LEU A 767 31.70 31.08 -5.72
C LEU A 767 31.46 31.94 -4.47
N PRO A 768 31.96 31.54 -3.29
CA PRO A 768 31.81 32.32 -2.07
C PRO A 768 32.57 33.65 -2.12
N PRO A 769 31.94 34.77 -1.72
CA PRO A 769 32.65 36.04 -1.59
C PRO A 769 33.66 35.94 -0.44
N GLU A 770 34.84 36.52 -0.66
CA GLU A 770 36.00 36.42 0.25
C GLU A 770 35.72 36.99 1.66
N ASP A 771 34.79 37.94 1.78
CA ASP A 771 34.47 38.65 3.04
C ASP A 771 33.18 38.18 3.76
N CYS A 772 32.71 36.94 3.51
CA CYS A 772 31.42 36.49 4.05
C CYS A 772 31.49 36.07 5.54
N ILE A 773 31.02 36.94 6.46
CA ILE A 773 30.98 36.67 7.92
C ILE A 773 30.02 35.52 8.29
N ILE A 774 28.96 35.32 7.49
CA ILE A 774 27.94 34.29 7.72
C ILE A 774 27.72 33.53 6.41
N PRO A 775 28.24 32.30 6.25
CA PRO A 775 28.02 31.53 5.03
C PRO A 775 26.51 31.25 4.88
N CYS A 776 25.96 31.59 3.71
CA CYS A 776 24.56 31.31 3.38
C CYS A 776 24.35 29.88 2.87
N CYS A 777 25.41 29.20 2.44
CA CYS A 777 25.41 27.83 1.95
C CYS A 777 25.89 26.84 3.03
N LEU A 778 25.29 25.65 3.09
CA LEU A 778 25.47 24.67 4.18
C LEU A 778 26.64 23.66 3.96
N ILE A 779 27.62 23.92 3.09
CA ILE A 779 28.71 22.95 2.75
C ILE A 779 30.10 23.63 2.74
N ALA A 780 31.13 22.82 3.04
CA ALA A 780 32.55 23.14 3.23
C ALA A 780 33.30 23.72 2.00
N PRO A 781 34.49 24.34 2.17
CA PRO A 781 35.04 25.35 1.27
C PRO A 781 35.81 24.91 0.01
N GLU A 782 35.93 23.63 -0.36
CA GLU A 782 37.01 23.22 -1.27
C GLU A 782 36.65 22.77 -2.70
N GLU A 783 35.40 22.70 -3.12
CA GLU A 783 35.08 22.38 -4.52
C GLU A 783 33.85 23.16 -5.00
N SER A 784 33.90 23.60 -6.26
CA SER A 784 32.81 24.32 -6.91
C SER A 784 31.49 23.52 -6.87
N CYS A 785 30.56 23.91 -6.00
CA CYS A 785 29.28 23.22 -5.86
C CYS A 785 28.20 23.83 -6.78
N SER A 786 27.39 22.97 -7.39
CA SER A 786 26.14 23.34 -8.05
C SER A 786 25.05 23.54 -7.00
N PHE A 787 24.34 24.67 -7.02
CA PHE A 787 23.32 25.05 -6.05
C PHE A 787 21.96 25.25 -6.70
N LEU A 788 20.91 24.92 -5.95
CA LEU A 788 19.52 25.18 -6.30
C LEU A 788 18.98 26.37 -5.47
N TYR A 789 18.72 27.51 -6.10
CA TYR A 789 18.31 28.75 -5.43
C TYR A 789 16.89 29.19 -5.78
N VAL A 790 16.16 29.80 -4.83
CA VAL A 790 14.81 30.37 -5.05
C VAL A 790 14.87 31.90 -5.10
N ALA A 791 14.64 32.49 -6.27
CA ALA A 791 14.59 33.93 -6.50
C ALA A 791 13.28 34.57 -5.96
N PRO A 792 13.26 35.87 -5.57
CA PRO A 792 14.13 36.95 -6.05
C PRO A 792 15.38 37.15 -5.19
N VAL A 793 16.53 37.31 -5.86
CA VAL A 793 17.81 37.68 -5.24
C VAL A 793 17.68 39.07 -4.58
N PRO A 794 17.92 39.21 -3.26
CA PRO A 794 17.97 40.53 -2.63
C PRO A 794 19.08 41.37 -3.27
N LYS A 795 18.86 42.69 -3.43
CA LYS A 795 19.84 43.64 -4.00
C LYS A 795 21.20 43.70 -3.27
N SER A 796 21.32 43.05 -2.11
CA SER A 796 22.43 43.20 -1.17
C SER A 796 23.37 41.99 -1.09
N VAL A 797 23.33 41.06 -2.05
CA VAL A 797 24.15 39.83 -1.96
C VAL A 797 25.13 39.74 -3.14
N PRO A 798 26.46 39.87 -2.91
CA PRO A 798 27.48 39.83 -3.96
C PRO A 798 27.90 38.38 -4.20
N TRP A 799 27.13 37.64 -4.99
CA TRP A 799 27.58 36.36 -5.54
C TRP A 799 27.65 36.53 -7.07
N ILE A 800 28.68 35.94 -7.70
CA ILE A 800 28.80 35.90 -9.16
C ILE A 800 28.29 34.52 -9.60
N PRO A 801 27.05 34.39 -10.10
CA PRO A 801 26.56 33.12 -10.62
C PRO A 801 27.09 32.89 -12.04
N THR A 802 27.66 31.71 -12.29
CA THR A 802 27.74 31.13 -13.63
C THR A 802 26.53 30.19 -13.79
N THR A 803 25.68 30.45 -14.78
CA THR A 803 24.30 29.92 -14.85
C THR A 803 24.19 28.84 -15.90
N ASP A 804 23.65 27.67 -15.54
CA ASP A 804 23.56 26.53 -16.46
C ASP A 804 22.12 26.02 -16.70
N VAL A 805 21.14 26.20 -15.78
CA VAL A 805 19.70 25.90 -16.00
C VAL A 805 18.78 26.77 -15.11
N ILE A 806 17.66 27.28 -15.66
CA ILE A 806 16.66 28.09 -14.93
C ILE A 806 15.26 27.49 -15.07
N ILE A 807 14.57 27.29 -13.95
CA ILE A 807 13.13 27.03 -13.91
C ILE A 807 12.40 28.30 -13.52
N LEU A 808 11.69 28.88 -14.48
CA LEU A 808 10.80 30.01 -14.29
C LEU A 808 9.50 29.57 -13.62
N MET A 809 9.14 30.25 -12.55
CA MET A 809 7.86 30.11 -11.87
C MET A 809 7.09 31.43 -12.04
N HIS A 810 5.82 31.34 -12.44
CA HIS A 810 5.00 32.55 -12.51
C HIS A 810 4.73 33.09 -11.11
N SER A 811 5.03 34.37 -10.89
CA SER A 811 4.64 35.10 -9.69
C SER A 811 3.26 35.72 -9.89
N ASP A 812 2.21 35.04 -9.45
CA ASP A 812 0.94 35.72 -9.20
C ASP A 812 0.78 35.93 -7.70
N GLY A 813 0.88 37.20 -7.29
CA GLY A 813 0.64 37.62 -5.93
C GLY A 813 -0.81 37.32 -5.54
N LEU A 814 -1.04 36.17 -4.91
CA LEU A 814 -2.23 35.93 -4.11
C LEU A 814 -2.17 36.88 -2.89
N ARG A 815 -2.58 38.14 -3.11
CA ARG A 815 -3.15 38.93 -2.03
C ARG A 815 -4.37 38.14 -1.58
N VAL A 816 -4.32 37.61 -0.35
CA VAL A 816 -5.52 37.20 0.37
C VAL A 816 -6.36 38.47 0.55
N LEU A 817 -7.16 38.80 -0.46
CA LEU A 817 -8.03 39.96 -0.48
C LEU A 817 -9.13 39.75 0.55
N GLY A 818 -9.08 40.58 1.59
CA GLY A 818 -10.26 41.22 2.14
C GLY A 818 -11.05 40.39 3.14
N SER A 819 -10.67 40.51 4.40
CA SER A 819 -11.67 40.81 5.43
C SER A 819 -12.52 41.99 4.95
N ARG A 820 -13.72 41.72 4.43
CA ARG A 820 -14.77 42.73 4.49
C ARG A 820 -15.19 42.80 5.95
N ALA A 821 -14.76 43.88 6.61
CA ALA A 821 -15.45 44.39 7.77
C ALA A 821 -16.90 44.63 7.39
N ASN A 822 -17.80 43.88 8.03
CA ASN A 822 -18.91 44.39 8.84
C ASN A 822 -19.33 43.29 9.81
#